data_AF-A0AAJ4XQW9-F1
#
_entry.id   AF-A0AAJ4XQW9-F1
#
_cell.length_a   1.000
_cell.length_b   1.000
_cell.length_c   1.000
_cell.angle_alpha   90.00
_cell.angle_beta   90.00
_cell.angle_gamma   90.00
#
_symmetry.space_group_name_H-M   'P 1'
#
loop_
_entity.id
_entity.type
_entity.pdbx_description
1 polymer ?
#
loop_
_entity_poly.entity_id
_entity_poly.type
_entity_poly.pdbx_seq_one_letter_code
_entity_poly.pdbx_strand_id
1 'polypeptide(L)'
;MSNASATGPHAWSVFAHNSSLISISSWLASDFLSSRKAIPLYILLGIILLQRLPSLLERLFTPSATTSTSSFVVPAITRHARFLPTQSQHKFQYNTLYLALRLDKLETRKLDTGHAFAWKGPALVSEFVDEGDLASKRGVTPVTVGVQAGCKDDWKAKMRAAERIERRRLEEKRARNDRYTWSLTALHPKAYLRTHLALSEDSTQMVSLTNDRAKWITGSILLKLAYELRERHFLSVGPQDADFTGKHWRAELGHVWTVTMPSIAGITGINPLTVHYCFRPHDYDKLNRDKIGFKQVEEQEKSGTFWLVVLEVHNTFSERHIYVLEAGKGEDAMEDKRTGYGHQWTFPRSFHVSPFNDRGGFYRLFLRNPFTSRSDSFDLGIKLLLLVEADDDLQSSSSSLSEVKRKPKLVKKLMATLDSISPQAVKAGSSSSLSAYTGRCVRPLSPATLYAAILRQPWDLFLTFARILWEAGKLHFRKRLDAFGRPEMVQPGETPATSSTFDGHGLPPPLNKIQPHRHASANVSAGSESGDGASGGLVYPEAGWAELVAKRYVEDMVKRRMKELEELQEAETWWSVRVQSTDPADPGLYVESKVDGQQQRNKKQLVLYTRSYGVYTDLMAFRPPQLAFLVGSLTARRWGVSSKVDFDTFFGNSPCLGDVRGVCRRQFEFLLGNQDEKKAHELLQKFGVAVASAEKEDGRDARVKEGWRVNTALWLGFVAAVAEKKIFGWLGARYVKGTEPWLELQRGLKYIEDLEDKEKVNNGEAS
;
A
#
# COMPACT_ATOMS: atom_id res chain seq x y z
N MET A 1 -80.70 -12.47 12.08
CA MET A 1 -81.32 -11.36 12.85
C MET A 1 -81.18 -11.72 14.32
N SER A 2 -80.93 -10.75 15.20
CA SER A 2 -80.92 -10.98 16.64
C SER A 2 -82.25 -11.63 17.06
N ASN A 3 -82.20 -12.93 17.33
CA ASN A 3 -83.23 -13.70 18.00
C ASN A 3 -82.66 -15.04 18.43
N ALA A 4 -83.09 -15.45 19.62
CA ALA A 4 -82.76 -16.71 20.27
C ALA A 4 -83.15 -17.93 19.41
N SER A 5 -82.37 -19.00 19.53
CA SER A 5 -82.87 -20.36 19.31
C SER A 5 -82.11 -21.34 20.20
N ALA A 6 -82.78 -21.73 21.28
CA ALA A 6 -82.47 -22.92 22.04
C ALA A 6 -82.78 -24.16 21.20
N THR A 7 -81.96 -25.21 21.34
CA THR A 7 -82.35 -26.62 21.57
C THR A 7 -81.09 -27.49 21.46
N GLY A 8 -80.69 -28.14 22.56
CA GLY A 8 -80.06 -29.48 22.48
C GLY A 8 -81.15 -30.54 22.27
N PRO A 9 -80.87 -31.88 22.36
CA PRO A 9 -79.63 -32.53 22.78
C PRO A 9 -79.22 -33.78 21.95
N HIS A 10 -78.02 -34.31 22.24
CA HIS A 10 -77.54 -35.71 22.27
C HIS A 10 -76.01 -35.66 22.11
N ALA A 11 -75.22 -35.68 23.20
CA ALA A 11 -74.63 -36.88 23.83
C ALA A 11 -73.94 -37.79 22.77
N TRP A 12 -72.63 -38.04 22.79
CA TRP A 12 -71.87 -38.87 23.74
C TRP A 12 -70.37 -38.47 23.68
N SER A 13 -69.75 -38.09 24.81
CA SER A 13 -68.63 -38.79 25.47
C SER A 13 -67.56 -39.38 24.52
N VAL A 14 -66.28 -39.02 24.65
CA VAL A 14 -65.33 -39.80 25.48
C VAL A 14 -63.94 -39.12 25.48
N PHE A 15 -63.30 -39.13 26.65
CA PHE A 15 -61.91 -38.76 27.01
C PHE A 15 -61.53 -37.28 27.14
N ALA A 16 -61.90 -36.73 28.30
CA ALA A 16 -60.96 -35.96 29.11
C ALA A 16 -59.87 -36.90 29.67
N HIS A 17 -58.59 -36.55 29.50
CA HIS A 17 -57.56 -36.71 30.54
C HIS A 17 -56.29 -35.94 30.18
N ASN A 18 -55.71 -35.31 31.21
CA ASN A 18 -54.39 -34.67 31.28
C ASN A 18 -54.27 -33.21 30.84
N SER A 19 -54.91 -32.34 31.62
CA SER A 19 -54.34 -31.05 32.00
C SER A 19 -53.13 -31.26 32.92
N SER A 20 -51.91 -31.26 32.36
CA SER A 20 -50.70 -31.07 33.15
C SER A 20 -50.26 -29.60 33.05
N LEU A 21 -50.52 -28.87 34.12
CA LEU A 21 -49.80 -27.64 34.44
C LEU A 21 -48.32 -27.97 34.47
N ILE A 22 -47.57 -27.58 33.44
CA ILE A 22 -46.12 -27.73 33.39
C ILE A 22 -45.54 -26.79 34.44
N SER A 23 -45.31 -27.34 35.63
CA SER A 23 -44.62 -26.67 36.72
C SER A 23 -43.20 -26.29 36.27
N ILE A 24 -42.86 -25.01 36.46
CA ILE A 24 -41.53 -24.43 36.23
C ILE A 24 -40.45 -25.18 37.04
N SER A 25 -40.83 -25.92 38.08
CA SER A 25 -39.91 -26.76 38.87
C SER A 25 -39.33 -27.98 38.13
N SER A 26 -39.95 -28.44 37.04
CA SER A 26 -39.46 -29.60 36.27
C SER A 26 -38.26 -29.28 35.36
N TRP A 27 -38.01 -27.99 35.09
CA TRP A 27 -36.88 -27.53 34.29
C TRP A 27 -35.55 -27.43 35.08
N LEU A 28 -35.63 -27.51 36.42
CA LEU A 28 -34.48 -27.40 37.32
C LEU A 28 -34.09 -28.73 37.98
N ALA A 29 -34.71 -29.85 37.59
CA ALA A 29 -34.28 -31.18 38.02
C ALA A 29 -32.88 -31.51 37.45
N SER A 30 -31.99 -32.09 38.27
CA SER A 30 -30.63 -32.50 37.87
C SER A 30 -30.59 -33.36 36.60
N ASP A 31 -31.65 -34.15 36.39
CA ASP A 31 -31.79 -35.08 35.28
C ASP A 31 -32.16 -34.38 33.96
N PHE A 32 -32.78 -33.19 34.03
CA PHE A 32 -33.05 -32.37 32.84
C PHE A 32 -31.77 -31.66 32.38
N LEU A 33 -31.00 -31.13 33.32
CA LEU A 33 -29.72 -30.46 33.05
C LEU A 33 -28.66 -31.42 32.47
N SER A 34 -28.66 -32.71 32.83
CA SER A 34 -27.75 -33.70 32.23
C SER A 34 -28.27 -34.32 30.91
N SER A 35 -29.52 -34.03 30.52
CA SER A 35 -30.15 -34.59 29.33
C SER A 35 -29.76 -33.87 28.04
N ARG A 36 -29.76 -34.61 26.91
CA ARG A 36 -29.62 -34.03 25.55
C ARG A 36 -30.67 -32.95 25.23
N LYS A 37 -31.81 -32.96 25.94
CA LYS A 37 -32.86 -31.94 25.80
C LYS A 37 -32.46 -30.56 26.36
N ALA A 38 -31.43 -30.47 27.21
CA ALA A 38 -30.90 -29.21 27.71
C ALA A 38 -29.84 -28.56 26.80
N ILE A 39 -29.42 -29.22 25.71
CA ILE A 39 -28.43 -28.65 24.75
C ILE A 39 -28.85 -27.24 24.26
N PRO A 40 -30.10 -26.98 23.84
CA PRO A 40 -30.52 -25.64 23.44
C PRO A 40 -30.42 -24.61 24.57
N LEU A 41 -30.69 -25.02 25.82
CA LEU A 41 -30.58 -24.17 27.00
C LEU A 41 -29.10 -23.82 27.27
N TYR A 42 -28.19 -24.78 27.15
CA TYR A 42 -26.75 -24.54 27.29
C TYR A 42 -26.19 -23.67 26.16
N ILE A 43 -26.67 -23.84 24.92
CA ILE A 43 -26.32 -22.96 23.80
C ILE A 43 -26.80 -21.54 24.09
N LEU A 44 -28.05 -21.36 24.53
CA LEU A 44 -28.60 -20.06 24.87
C LEU A 44 -27.83 -19.40 26.03
N LEU A 45 -27.55 -20.15 27.09
CA LEU A 45 -26.75 -19.69 28.23
C LEU A 45 -25.32 -19.33 27.79
N GLY A 46 -24.73 -20.15 26.92
CA GLY A 46 -23.41 -19.90 26.32
C GLY A 46 -23.39 -18.62 25.48
N ILE A 47 -24.43 -18.36 24.67
CA ILE A 47 -24.58 -17.10 23.91
C ILE A 47 -24.72 -15.92 24.85
N ILE A 48 -25.55 -16.02 25.90
CA ILE A 48 -25.73 -14.95 26.88
C ILE A 48 -24.42 -14.66 27.62
N LEU A 49 -23.70 -15.70 28.06
CA LEU A 49 -22.39 -15.57 28.70
C LEU A 49 -21.38 -14.94 27.74
N LEU A 50 -21.34 -15.36 26.49
CA LEU A 50 -20.44 -14.81 25.48
C LEU A 50 -20.75 -13.33 25.17
N GLN A 51 -22.03 -12.93 25.18
CA GLN A 51 -22.44 -11.53 25.02
C GLN A 51 -22.07 -10.67 26.23
N ARG A 52 -22.08 -11.24 27.45
CA ARG A 52 -21.75 -10.53 28.70
C ARG A 52 -20.25 -10.51 29.00
N LEU A 53 -19.50 -11.49 28.49
CA LEU A 53 -18.06 -11.67 28.72
C LEU A 53 -17.22 -10.41 28.41
N PRO A 54 -17.41 -9.68 27.29
CA PRO A 54 -16.67 -8.44 27.03
C PRO A 54 -16.87 -7.37 28.11
N SER A 55 -18.09 -7.27 28.62
CA SER A 55 -18.42 -6.29 29.66
C SER A 55 -17.83 -6.69 31.02
N LEU A 56 -17.73 -7.99 31.29
CA LEU A 56 -17.10 -8.52 32.50
C LEU A 56 -15.58 -8.34 32.45
N LEU A 57 -14.94 -8.65 31.31
CA LEU A 57 -13.51 -8.42 31.10
C LEU A 57 -13.14 -6.95 31.29
N GLU A 58 -13.93 -6.04 30.72
CA GLU A 58 -13.70 -4.60 30.89
C GLU A 58 -13.90 -4.14 32.32
N ARG A 59 -14.94 -4.63 33.01
CA ARG A 59 -15.22 -4.22 34.39
C ARG A 59 -14.12 -4.62 35.36
N LEU A 60 -13.49 -5.77 35.14
CA LEU A 60 -12.51 -6.34 36.08
C LEU A 60 -11.06 -6.00 35.74
N PHE A 61 -10.74 -5.78 34.45
CA PHE A 61 -9.36 -5.73 33.97
C PHE A 61 -9.06 -4.54 33.04
N THR A 62 -9.91 -3.50 33.03
CA THR A 62 -9.59 -2.25 32.31
C THR A 62 -8.64 -1.40 33.15
N PRO A 63 -7.41 -1.13 32.68
CA PRO A 63 -6.54 -0.16 33.32
C PRO A 63 -7.08 1.27 33.12
N SER A 64 -6.91 2.12 34.14
CA SER A 64 -7.18 3.56 34.02
C SER A 64 -6.14 4.22 33.10
N ALA A 65 -6.59 5.13 32.25
CA ALA A 65 -5.68 5.95 31.46
C ALA A 65 -4.92 6.93 32.37
N THR A 66 -3.64 7.11 32.09
CA THR A 66 -2.73 8.03 32.77
C THR A 66 -1.91 8.78 31.73
N THR A 67 -1.26 9.88 32.12
CA THR A 67 -0.33 10.64 31.26
C THR A 67 0.82 9.80 30.67
N SER A 68 1.17 8.66 31.29
CA SER A 68 2.23 7.72 30.83
C SER A 68 1.69 6.60 29.92
N THR A 69 0.37 6.58 29.67
CA THR A 69 -0.24 5.58 28.79
C THR A 69 0.35 5.69 27.40
N SER A 70 0.91 4.60 26.90
CA SER A 70 1.66 4.52 25.64
C SER A 70 0.94 3.73 24.54
N SER A 71 -0.29 3.28 24.82
CA SER A 71 -1.06 2.46 23.90
C SER A 71 -2.57 2.48 24.21
N PHE A 72 -3.39 2.52 23.15
CA PHE A 72 -4.85 2.51 23.25
C PHE A 72 -5.47 1.56 22.22
N VAL A 73 -6.55 0.90 22.62
CA VAL A 73 -7.52 0.26 21.73
C VAL A 73 -8.54 1.31 21.33
N VAL A 74 -8.73 1.51 20.03
CA VAL A 74 -9.52 2.60 19.45
C VAL A 74 -10.65 2.04 18.59
N PRO A 75 -11.80 1.66 19.20
CA PRO A 75 -13.03 1.45 18.45
C PRO A 75 -13.43 2.77 17.76
N ALA A 76 -13.62 2.70 16.45
CA ALA A 76 -13.90 3.85 15.61
C ALA A 76 -15.08 3.59 14.67
N ILE A 77 -15.67 4.66 14.17
CA ILE A 77 -16.74 4.63 13.18
C ILE A 77 -16.23 5.30 11.92
N THR A 78 -16.25 4.55 10.82
CA THR A 78 -15.94 5.07 9.50
C THR A 78 -17.22 5.45 8.78
N ARG A 79 -17.31 6.68 8.26
CA ARG A 79 -18.45 7.16 7.46
C ARG A 79 -18.00 7.56 6.08
N HIS A 80 -18.69 7.05 5.06
CA HIS A 80 -18.44 7.40 3.67
C HIS A 80 -19.66 8.11 3.08
N ALA A 81 -19.41 9.16 2.31
CA ALA A 81 -20.44 9.84 1.52
C ALA A 81 -19.89 10.21 0.14
N ARG A 82 -20.57 9.75 -0.91
CA ARG A 82 -20.38 10.18 -2.30
C ARG A 82 -21.42 11.23 -2.65
N PHE A 83 -20.95 12.35 -3.17
CA PHE A 83 -21.76 13.48 -3.63
C PHE A 83 -21.86 13.54 -5.17
N LEU A 84 -20.78 13.14 -5.86
CA LEU A 84 -20.71 13.15 -7.33
C LEU A 84 -20.33 11.76 -7.91
N PRO A 85 -20.89 11.39 -9.09
CA PRO A 85 -21.98 12.09 -9.79
C PRO A 85 -23.30 12.01 -9.01
N THR A 86 -24.20 12.98 -9.21
CA THR A 86 -25.47 13.10 -8.45
C THR A 86 -26.32 11.83 -8.53
N GLN A 87 -26.35 11.17 -9.68
CA GLN A 87 -27.09 9.93 -9.93
C GLN A 87 -26.59 8.75 -9.08
N SER A 88 -25.31 8.77 -8.67
CA SER A 88 -24.68 7.70 -7.90
C SER A 88 -24.35 8.11 -6.46
N GLN A 89 -25.03 9.14 -5.93
CA GLN A 89 -24.89 9.56 -4.53
C GLN A 89 -25.17 8.42 -3.57
N HIS A 90 -24.30 8.21 -2.60
CA HIS A 90 -24.40 7.09 -1.68
C HIS A 90 -23.75 7.41 -0.35
N LYS A 91 -24.33 6.92 0.75
CA LYS A 91 -23.80 7.10 2.10
C LYS A 91 -23.89 5.78 2.84
N PHE A 92 -22.83 5.43 3.55
CA PHE A 92 -22.81 4.26 4.40
C PHE A 92 -21.80 4.46 5.54
N GLN A 93 -21.94 3.69 6.60
CA GLN A 93 -21.04 3.72 7.74
C GLN A 93 -20.83 2.31 8.27
N TYR A 94 -19.65 2.07 8.84
CA TYR A 94 -19.30 0.80 9.46
C TYR A 94 -18.32 1.04 10.61
N ASN A 95 -18.25 0.07 11.53
CA ASN A 95 -17.32 0.14 12.65
C ASN A 95 -15.97 -0.43 12.24
N THR A 96 -14.92 0.13 12.83
CA THR A 96 -13.53 -0.29 12.61
C THR A 96 -12.81 -0.35 13.95
N LEU A 97 -11.76 -1.16 14.04
CA LEU A 97 -10.93 -1.28 15.23
C LEU A 97 -9.50 -0.89 14.89
N TYR A 98 -9.01 0.16 15.53
CA TYR A 98 -7.64 0.64 15.41
C TYR A 98 -6.89 0.45 16.73
N LEU A 99 -5.57 0.43 16.66
CA LEU A 99 -4.67 0.60 17.80
C LEU A 99 -3.92 1.92 17.63
N ALA A 100 -3.81 2.69 18.70
CA ALA A 100 -2.92 3.84 18.77
C ALA A 100 -1.74 3.49 19.66
N LEU A 101 -0.53 3.47 19.12
CA LEU A 101 0.66 2.91 19.78
C LEU A 101 1.85 3.87 19.67
N ARG A 102 2.56 4.06 20.78
CA ARG A 102 3.85 4.76 20.80
C ARG A 102 4.93 3.86 20.20
N LEU A 103 5.57 4.28 19.11
CA LEU A 103 6.45 3.41 18.32
C LEU A 103 7.71 2.97 19.08
N ASP A 104 8.30 3.84 19.90
CA ASP A 104 9.46 3.51 20.74
C ASP A 104 9.14 2.38 21.74
N LYS A 105 7.96 2.43 22.38
CA LYS A 105 7.51 1.39 23.33
C LYS A 105 7.06 0.12 22.61
N LEU A 106 6.47 0.25 21.42
CA LEU A 106 6.08 -0.88 20.58
C LEU A 106 7.31 -1.71 20.19
N GLU A 107 8.30 -1.05 19.59
CA GLU A 107 9.44 -1.76 19.03
C GLU A 107 10.43 -2.21 20.11
N THR A 108 10.42 -1.60 21.30
CA THR A 108 11.10 -2.16 22.49
C THR A 108 10.34 -3.32 23.15
N ARG A 109 9.22 -3.76 22.54
CA ARG A 109 8.32 -4.84 23.02
C ARG A 109 7.68 -4.56 24.39
N LYS A 110 7.69 -3.32 24.88
CA LYS A 110 7.06 -2.93 26.15
C LYS A 110 5.53 -2.97 26.08
N LEU A 111 4.96 -2.98 24.87
CA LEU A 111 3.52 -3.03 24.61
C LEU A 111 3.00 -4.45 24.32
N ASP A 112 3.87 -5.47 24.34
CA ASP A 112 3.45 -6.85 24.08
C ASP A 112 2.57 -7.36 25.24
N THR A 113 1.43 -7.94 24.89
CA THR A 113 0.42 -8.43 25.86
C THR A 113 0.25 -9.96 25.75
N GLY A 114 1.33 -10.64 25.36
CA GLY A 114 1.38 -12.08 25.15
C GLY A 114 0.46 -12.53 24.03
N HIS A 115 -0.57 -13.30 24.36
CA HIS A 115 -1.49 -13.88 23.37
C HIS A 115 -2.39 -12.86 22.67
N ALA A 116 -2.66 -11.69 23.29
CA ALA A 116 -3.61 -10.75 22.72
C ALA A 116 -2.99 -9.91 21.59
N PHE A 117 -1.84 -9.30 21.84
CA PHE A 117 -1.10 -8.45 20.90
C PHE A 117 0.42 -8.65 21.04
N ALA A 118 1.13 -8.70 19.91
CA ALA A 118 2.59 -8.73 19.90
C ALA A 118 3.20 -8.01 18.69
N TRP A 119 4.35 -7.37 18.92
CA TRP A 119 5.24 -6.88 17.86
C TRP A 119 5.97 -8.05 17.18
N LYS A 120 5.86 -8.17 15.85
CA LYS A 120 6.49 -9.27 15.08
C LYS A 120 7.75 -8.82 14.32
N GLY A 121 8.29 -7.65 14.65
CA GLY A 121 9.58 -7.19 14.16
C GLY A 121 10.74 -7.47 15.12
N PRO A 122 11.98 -7.21 14.69
CA PRO A 122 13.11 -7.13 15.60
C PRO A 122 12.85 -6.08 16.67
N ALA A 123 13.37 -6.30 17.87
CA ALA A 123 13.35 -5.28 18.90
C ALA A 123 14.21 -4.10 18.46
N LEU A 124 13.73 -2.86 18.70
CA LEU A 124 14.53 -1.66 18.45
C LEU A 124 15.76 -1.69 19.36
N VAL A 125 16.93 -1.74 18.74
CA VAL A 125 18.24 -1.66 19.41
C VAL A 125 18.74 -0.23 19.28
N SER A 126 19.46 0.26 20.28
CA SER A 126 20.17 1.53 20.17
C SER A 126 21.19 1.45 19.04
N GLU A 127 21.23 2.51 18.21
CA GLU A 127 22.14 2.64 17.06
C GLU A 127 23.61 2.50 17.45
N PHE A 128 23.92 2.95 18.67
CA PHE A 128 25.24 2.89 19.25
C PHE A 128 25.22 2.05 20.52
N VAL A 129 26.28 1.30 20.73
CA VAL A 129 26.61 0.78 22.05
C VAL A 129 27.35 1.91 22.75
N ASP A 130 26.82 2.43 23.86
CA ASP A 130 27.41 3.57 24.57
C ASP A 130 28.84 3.20 25.00
N GLU A 131 29.83 3.78 24.31
CA GLU A 131 31.25 3.51 24.57
C GLU A 131 31.64 3.93 25.99
N GLY A 132 30.98 4.91 26.59
CA GLY A 132 31.19 5.32 27.98
C GLY A 132 30.63 4.31 28.98
N ASP A 133 29.44 3.78 28.72
CA ASP A 133 28.85 2.70 29.55
C ASP A 133 29.58 1.36 29.35
N LEU A 134 30.12 1.09 28.16
CA LEU A 134 31.03 -0.03 27.89
C LEU A 134 32.38 0.16 28.58
N ALA A 135 32.97 1.36 28.48
CA ALA A 135 34.26 1.68 29.08
C ALA A 135 34.22 1.65 30.60
N SER A 136 33.08 1.91 31.22
CA SER A 136 32.87 1.80 32.67
C SER A 136 32.62 0.37 33.16
N LYS A 137 32.45 -0.63 32.27
CA LYS A 137 32.34 -2.03 32.69
C LYS A 137 33.68 -2.51 33.27
N ARG A 138 33.59 -3.29 34.35
CA ARG A 138 34.69 -3.79 35.20
C ARG A 138 35.82 -4.55 34.47
N GLY A 139 35.67 -4.88 33.18
CA GLY A 139 36.68 -5.56 32.34
C GLY A 139 37.25 -4.71 31.19
N VAL A 140 36.81 -3.46 31.05
CA VAL A 140 37.16 -2.55 29.95
C VAL A 140 37.86 -1.29 30.45
N THR A 141 37.58 -0.87 31.68
CA THR A 141 38.28 0.21 32.38
C THR A 141 39.79 -0.04 32.41
N PRO A 142 40.63 0.81 31.79
CA PRO A 142 42.07 0.69 31.92
C PRO A 142 42.47 0.99 33.36
N VAL A 143 43.34 0.15 33.95
CA VAL A 143 43.98 0.45 35.24
C VAL A 143 44.80 1.72 35.02
N THR A 144 44.49 2.78 35.76
CA THR A 144 45.10 4.11 35.62
C THR A 144 46.58 4.11 36.00
N VAL A 145 47.47 3.72 35.08
CA VAL A 145 48.90 4.04 35.12
C VAL A 145 49.44 4.14 33.68
N GLY A 146 49.92 5.34 33.29
CA GLY A 146 50.76 5.66 32.13
C GLY A 146 50.63 4.81 30.85
N VAL A 147 49.85 5.26 29.87
CA VAL A 147 49.59 4.50 28.62
C VAL A 147 50.76 4.62 27.63
N GLN A 148 51.55 3.55 27.51
CA GLN A 148 52.41 3.28 26.34
C GLN A 148 51.57 2.81 25.14
N ALA A 149 52.05 3.03 23.91
CA ALA A 149 51.32 2.78 22.65
C ALA A 149 50.76 1.35 22.50
N GLY A 150 51.40 0.32 23.08
CA GLY A 150 50.90 -1.07 23.06
C GLY A 150 49.64 -1.33 23.90
N CYS A 151 49.35 -0.48 24.89
CA CYS A 151 48.17 -0.62 25.76
C CYS A 151 46.88 -0.15 25.06
N LYS A 152 46.98 0.68 24.01
CA LYS A 152 45.85 1.19 23.25
C LYS A 152 45.17 0.11 22.40
N ASP A 153 45.93 -0.82 21.84
CA ASP A 153 45.40 -1.90 21.02
C ASP A 153 44.76 -3.01 21.87
N ASP A 154 45.30 -3.29 23.06
CA ASP A 154 44.70 -4.19 24.05
C ASP A 154 43.38 -3.60 24.62
N TRP A 155 43.34 -2.30 24.90
CA TRP A 155 42.10 -1.61 25.29
C TRP A 155 41.04 -1.66 24.18
N LYS A 156 41.43 -1.41 22.93
CA LYS A 156 40.53 -1.57 21.76
C LYS A 156 40.05 -3.01 21.57
N ALA A 157 40.87 -4.01 21.91
CA ALA A 157 40.48 -5.41 21.87
C ALA A 157 39.48 -5.75 22.99
N LYS A 158 39.68 -5.22 24.20
CA LYS A 158 38.76 -5.34 25.34
C LYS A 158 37.42 -4.64 25.08
N MET A 159 37.44 -3.44 24.49
CA MET A 159 36.25 -2.73 24.01
C MET A 159 35.46 -3.58 23.00
N ARG A 160 36.12 -4.09 21.96
CA ARG A 160 35.47 -4.96 20.96
C ARG A 160 34.95 -6.27 21.56
N ALA A 161 35.63 -6.84 22.54
CA ALA A 161 35.17 -8.03 23.24
C ALA A 161 33.93 -7.75 24.10
N ALA A 162 33.92 -6.63 24.83
CA ALA A 162 32.76 -6.20 25.61
C ALA A 162 31.55 -5.86 24.73
N GLU A 163 31.78 -5.22 23.59
CA GLU A 163 30.77 -4.95 22.58
C GLU A 163 30.18 -6.25 22.02
N ARG A 164 31.01 -7.25 21.69
CA ARG A 164 30.56 -8.57 21.23
C ARG A 164 29.74 -9.31 22.29
N ILE A 165 30.16 -9.27 23.56
CA ILE A 165 29.42 -9.89 24.66
C ILE A 165 28.06 -9.21 24.84
N GLU A 166 28.01 -7.89 24.74
CA GLU A 166 26.75 -7.16 24.82
C GLU A 166 25.83 -7.46 23.63
N ARG A 167 26.35 -7.45 22.41
CA ARG A 167 25.59 -7.86 21.21
C ARG A 167 25.04 -9.28 21.36
N ARG A 168 25.85 -10.24 21.83
CA ARG A 168 25.40 -11.62 22.09
C ARG A 168 24.36 -11.69 23.20
N ARG A 169 24.51 -10.93 24.28
CA ARG A 169 23.50 -10.85 25.36
C ARG A 169 22.19 -10.24 24.87
N LEU A 170 22.26 -9.23 24.00
CA LEU A 170 21.10 -8.65 23.34
C LEU A 170 20.47 -9.68 22.39
N GLU A 171 21.26 -10.47 21.66
CA GLU A 171 20.79 -11.59 20.82
C GLU A 171 20.13 -12.72 21.60
N GLU A 172 20.69 -13.14 22.73
CA GLU A 172 20.08 -14.12 23.62
C GLU A 172 18.78 -13.59 24.24
N LYS A 173 18.72 -12.29 24.55
CA LYS A 173 17.47 -11.62 24.91
C LYS A 173 16.47 -11.59 23.74
N ARG A 174 16.92 -11.39 22.49
CA ARG A 174 16.09 -11.49 21.26
C ARG A 174 15.45 -12.88 21.18
N ALA A 175 16.25 -13.95 21.25
CA ALA A 175 15.77 -15.33 21.18
C ALA A 175 14.81 -15.69 22.33
N ARG A 176 15.02 -15.11 23.52
CA ARG A 176 14.16 -15.33 24.69
C ARG A 176 12.82 -14.60 24.59
N ASN A 177 12.78 -13.43 23.94
CA ASN A 177 11.55 -12.66 23.70
C ASN A 177 10.74 -13.16 22.50
N ASP A 178 11.30 -14.01 21.64
CA ASP A 178 10.57 -14.67 20.54
C ASP A 178 9.61 -15.79 21.01
N ARG A 179 9.48 -16.00 22.33
CA ARG A 179 8.53 -16.97 22.93
C ARG A 179 7.06 -16.71 22.60
N TYR A 180 6.68 -15.51 22.18
CA TYR A 180 5.32 -15.25 21.67
C TYR A 180 5.22 -15.58 20.18
N THR A 181 5.41 -16.87 19.85
CA THR A 181 5.25 -17.38 18.48
C THR A 181 3.82 -17.15 17.99
N TRP A 182 2.84 -17.30 18.88
CA TRP A 182 1.42 -17.13 18.60
C TRP A 182 0.80 -15.95 19.38
N SER A 183 0.26 -14.98 18.64
CA SER A 183 -0.58 -13.90 19.15
C SER A 183 -1.80 -13.74 18.24
N LEU A 184 -2.96 -13.43 18.82
CA LEU A 184 -4.20 -13.22 18.09
C LEU A 184 -4.11 -11.97 17.22
N THR A 185 -3.50 -10.90 17.72
CA THR A 185 -3.23 -9.71 16.91
C THR A 185 -1.74 -9.37 16.87
N ALA A 186 -1.31 -8.70 15.81
CA ALA A 186 0.09 -8.35 15.63
C ALA A 186 0.31 -7.16 14.69
N LEU A 187 1.52 -6.59 14.78
CA LEU A 187 2.05 -5.66 13.79
C LEU A 187 3.33 -6.19 13.18
N HIS A 188 3.43 -6.07 11.85
CA HIS A 188 4.57 -6.53 11.07
C HIS A 188 5.27 -5.33 10.41
N PRO A 189 6.57 -5.09 10.63
CA PRO A 189 7.28 -3.93 10.09
C PRO A 189 7.27 -3.88 8.55
N LYS A 190 7.20 -5.02 7.87
CA LYS A 190 7.14 -5.11 6.39
C LYS A 190 5.89 -4.45 5.80
N ALA A 191 4.80 -4.37 6.56
CA ALA A 191 3.54 -3.81 6.10
C ALA A 191 3.49 -2.27 6.10
N TYR A 192 4.53 -1.60 6.61
CA TYR A 192 4.57 -0.16 6.83
C TYR A 192 5.72 0.50 6.08
N LEU A 193 5.46 1.69 5.54
CA LEU A 193 6.43 2.56 4.86
C LEU A 193 7.21 1.82 3.75
N ARG A 194 8.39 2.32 3.34
CA ARG A 194 9.18 1.66 2.28
C ARG A 194 9.67 0.27 2.69
N THR A 195 9.77 -0.61 1.70
CA THR A 195 10.38 -1.95 1.79
C THR A 195 11.80 -1.97 1.26
N HIS A 196 12.11 -1.11 0.28
CA HIS A 196 13.42 -0.97 -0.32
C HIS A 196 14.05 0.37 0.09
N LEU A 197 15.32 0.33 0.50
CA LEU A 197 16.10 1.50 0.92
C LEU A 197 17.30 1.62 -0.02
N ALA A 198 17.45 2.77 -0.67
CA ALA A 198 18.65 3.07 -1.45
C ALA A 198 19.72 3.57 -0.48
N LEU A 199 20.73 2.76 -0.20
CA LEU A 199 21.92 3.17 0.54
C LEU A 199 23.09 3.24 -0.46
N SER A 200 23.88 4.30 -0.43
CA SER A 200 25.00 4.52 -1.37
C SER A 200 25.98 3.33 -1.33
N GLU A 201 26.27 2.76 -2.51
CA GLU A 201 27.16 1.61 -2.69
C GLU A 201 28.59 2.07 -3.00
N ASP A 202 29.36 2.47 -2.00
CA ASP A 202 30.79 2.73 -2.18
C ASP A 202 31.63 1.65 -1.45
N SER A 203 32.30 0.77 -2.21
CA SER A 203 33.26 -0.28 -1.77
C SER A 203 32.72 -1.59 -1.17
N THR A 204 33.36 -2.72 -1.49
CA THR A 204 32.92 -4.10 -1.21
C THR A 204 32.78 -4.46 0.27
N GLN A 205 33.56 -3.85 1.17
CA GLN A 205 33.40 -4.03 2.63
C GLN A 205 32.25 -3.17 3.18
N MET A 206 32.03 -1.97 2.64
CA MET A 206 30.86 -1.16 2.99
C MET A 206 29.57 -1.78 2.48
N VAL A 207 29.57 -2.49 1.33
CA VAL A 207 28.37 -3.19 0.80
C VAL A 207 27.80 -4.22 1.80
N SER A 208 28.63 -4.89 2.59
CA SER A 208 28.15 -5.80 3.64
C SER A 208 27.50 -5.04 4.80
N LEU A 209 28.12 -3.93 5.23
CA LEU A 209 27.63 -3.08 6.31
C LEU A 209 26.35 -2.33 5.91
N THR A 210 26.24 -1.87 4.66
CA THR A 210 25.05 -1.20 4.13
C THR A 210 23.88 -2.17 4.02
N ASN A 211 24.09 -3.42 3.62
CA ASN A 211 23.04 -4.45 3.59
C ASN A 211 22.48 -4.77 4.97
N ASP A 212 23.35 -4.91 5.98
CA ASP A 212 22.90 -5.17 7.35
C ASP A 212 22.19 -3.94 7.96
N ARG A 213 22.66 -2.73 7.62
CA ARG A 213 21.96 -1.49 7.98
C ARG A 213 20.60 -1.38 7.32
N ALA A 214 20.48 -1.70 6.03
CA ALA A 214 19.22 -1.72 5.31
C ALA A 214 18.24 -2.71 5.95
N LYS A 215 18.70 -3.92 6.32
CA LYS A 215 17.87 -4.90 7.05
C LYS A 215 17.44 -4.37 8.41
N TRP A 216 18.34 -3.71 9.13
CA TRP A 216 18.06 -3.12 10.44
C TRP A 216 17.00 -2.02 10.36
N ILE A 217 17.15 -1.05 9.45
CA ILE A 217 16.15 0.00 9.20
C ILE A 217 14.82 -0.64 8.75
N THR A 218 14.87 -1.61 7.83
CA THR A 218 13.67 -2.30 7.32
C THR A 218 12.91 -3.07 8.40
N GLY A 219 13.59 -3.44 9.48
CA GLY A 219 13.00 -4.13 10.63
C GLY A 219 12.16 -3.24 11.55
N SER A 220 12.20 -1.92 11.41
CA SER A 220 11.54 -0.96 12.31
C SER A 220 10.62 -0.01 11.53
N ILE A 221 9.46 0.32 12.09
CA ILE A 221 8.58 1.36 11.54
C ILE A 221 9.16 2.73 11.86
N LEU A 222 9.68 2.92 13.07
CA LEU A 222 10.26 4.18 13.52
C LEU A 222 11.50 4.57 12.71
N LEU A 223 12.41 3.63 12.45
CA LEU A 223 13.60 3.89 11.64
C LEU A 223 13.24 4.20 10.19
N LYS A 224 12.30 3.46 9.60
CA LYS A 224 11.78 3.79 8.26
C LYS A 224 11.18 5.19 8.23
N LEU A 225 10.41 5.57 9.26
CA LEU A 225 9.79 6.89 9.33
C LEU A 225 10.85 7.99 9.42
N ALA A 226 11.85 7.82 10.28
CA ALA A 226 12.96 8.76 10.39
C ALA A 226 13.77 8.83 9.08
N TYR A 227 13.98 7.70 8.41
CA TYR A 227 14.59 7.64 7.08
C TYR A 227 13.79 8.46 6.07
N GLU A 228 12.46 8.25 5.97
CA GLU A 228 11.59 9.02 5.08
C GLU A 228 11.62 10.52 5.35
N LEU A 229 11.54 10.91 6.63
CA LEU A 229 11.54 12.31 7.01
C LEU A 229 12.90 12.97 6.69
N ARG A 230 14.00 12.22 6.81
CA ARG A 230 15.33 12.69 6.43
C ARG A 230 15.49 12.82 4.91
N GLU A 231 15.06 11.82 4.14
CA GLU A 231 15.08 11.83 2.67
C GLU A 231 14.30 13.02 2.09
N ARG A 232 13.24 13.45 2.78
CA ARG A 232 12.41 14.61 2.39
C ARG A 232 12.84 15.92 3.05
N HIS A 233 14.00 15.95 3.71
CA HIS A 233 14.56 17.14 4.35
C HIS A 233 13.72 17.73 5.50
N PHE A 234 12.82 16.95 6.12
CA PHE A 234 12.15 17.34 7.38
C PHE A 234 13.05 17.14 8.60
N LEU A 235 13.99 16.21 8.53
CA LEU A 235 15.04 15.99 9.53
C LEU A 235 16.40 16.40 8.98
N SER A 236 17.25 16.98 9.83
CA SER A 236 18.64 17.31 9.45
C SER A 236 19.53 16.08 9.34
N VAL A 237 19.27 15.08 10.19
CA VAL A 237 19.98 13.80 10.26
C VAL A 237 18.95 12.68 10.36
N GLY A 238 19.21 11.54 9.72
CA GLY A 238 18.38 10.34 9.81
C GLY A 238 19.21 9.10 10.15
N PRO A 239 18.56 7.93 10.29
CA PRO A 239 19.24 6.67 10.56
C PRO A 239 20.18 6.23 9.42
N GLN A 240 20.10 6.84 8.24
CA GLN A 240 21.08 6.67 7.15
C GLN A 240 22.39 7.46 7.35
N ASP A 241 22.37 8.52 8.17
CA ASP A 241 23.49 9.45 8.36
C ASP A 241 24.16 9.35 9.75
N ALA A 242 23.63 8.49 10.61
CA ALA A 242 23.99 8.40 12.03
C ALA A 242 25.50 8.21 12.26
N ASP A 243 26.17 7.43 11.44
CA ASP A 243 27.61 7.13 11.59
C ASP A 243 28.54 8.31 11.22
N PHE A 244 28.06 9.27 10.43
CA PHE A 244 28.92 10.30 9.82
C PHE A 244 28.83 11.67 10.50
N THR A 245 27.68 11.97 11.11
CA THR A 245 27.36 13.33 11.55
C THR A 245 27.57 13.56 13.05
N GLY A 246 27.65 12.50 13.85
CA GLY A 246 27.75 12.57 15.32
C GLY A 246 26.51 13.18 16.01
N LYS A 247 25.48 13.56 15.25
CA LYS A 247 24.20 14.08 15.74
C LYS A 247 23.14 12.98 15.68
N HIS A 248 22.26 12.92 16.67
CA HIS A 248 21.25 11.88 16.76
C HIS A 248 19.87 12.40 16.28
N TRP A 249 19.24 11.74 15.32
CA TRP A 249 17.98 12.18 14.72
C TRP A 249 16.79 12.29 15.71
N ARG A 250 16.77 11.47 16.78
CA ARG A 250 15.82 11.61 17.91
C ARG A 250 15.92 12.95 18.67
N ALA A 251 17.02 13.68 18.57
CA ALA A 251 17.09 15.04 19.12
C ALA A 251 16.11 15.99 18.43
N GLU A 252 15.72 15.68 17.19
CA GLU A 252 14.70 16.43 16.43
C GLU A 252 13.35 15.72 16.41
N LEU A 253 13.34 14.40 16.31
CA LEU A 253 12.12 13.59 16.33
C LEU A 253 11.85 13.04 17.73
N GLY A 254 10.84 13.60 18.41
CA GLY A 254 10.40 13.15 19.72
C GLY A 254 9.46 11.94 19.63
N HIS A 255 8.32 12.02 20.30
CA HIS A 255 7.37 10.91 20.32
C HIS A 255 6.68 10.74 18.96
N VAL A 256 6.54 9.47 18.56
CA VAL A 256 5.74 9.08 17.39
C VAL A 256 4.63 8.14 17.82
N TRP A 257 3.40 8.54 17.50
CA TRP A 257 2.20 7.76 17.75
C TRP A 257 1.62 7.25 16.43
N THR A 258 1.53 5.93 16.29
CA THR A 258 0.97 5.30 15.09
C THR A 258 -0.44 4.79 15.37
N VAL A 259 -1.38 5.21 14.54
CA VAL A 259 -2.76 4.72 14.52
C VAL A 259 -2.92 3.81 13.31
N THR A 260 -3.14 2.52 13.57
CA THR A 260 -3.22 1.50 12.51
C THR A 260 -4.15 0.36 12.89
N MET A 261 -4.65 -0.37 11.89
CA MET A 261 -5.36 -1.62 12.11
C MET A 261 -4.36 -2.76 12.34
N PRO A 262 -4.47 -3.55 13.42
CA PRO A 262 -3.61 -4.71 13.61
C PRO A 262 -4.01 -5.86 12.68
N SER A 263 -3.07 -6.79 12.42
CA SER A 263 -3.45 -8.08 11.84
C SER A 263 -4.22 -8.90 12.87
N ILE A 264 -5.15 -9.76 12.42
CA ILE A 264 -5.89 -10.67 13.29
C ILE A 264 -5.71 -12.10 12.78
N ALA A 265 -5.23 -12.99 13.64
CA ALA A 265 -4.88 -14.37 13.34
C ALA A 265 -3.96 -14.50 12.10
N GLY A 266 -3.02 -13.55 11.94
CA GLY A 266 -2.11 -13.48 10.79
C GLY A 266 -2.74 -12.91 9.51
N ILE A 267 -4.05 -12.67 9.49
CA ILE A 267 -4.75 -12.03 8.38
C ILE A 267 -4.65 -10.51 8.57
N THR A 268 -3.92 -9.85 7.69
CA THR A 268 -3.95 -8.39 7.54
C THR A 268 -5.23 -8.00 6.82
N GLY A 269 -6.18 -7.38 7.51
CA GLY A 269 -7.34 -6.78 6.85
C GLY A 269 -6.93 -5.64 5.91
N ILE A 270 -7.88 -5.08 5.17
CA ILE A 270 -7.63 -3.86 4.38
C ILE A 270 -7.46 -2.72 5.37
N ASN A 271 -6.22 -2.31 5.63
CA ASN A 271 -5.88 -1.12 6.39
C ASN A 271 -5.75 0.05 5.41
N PRO A 272 -6.81 0.85 5.14
CA PRO A 272 -6.76 1.86 4.07
C PRO A 272 -5.89 3.06 4.43
N LEU A 273 -5.66 3.31 5.71
CA LEU A 273 -4.97 4.48 6.22
C LEU A 273 -4.26 4.17 7.54
N THR A 274 -2.94 4.31 7.52
CA THR A 274 -2.11 4.39 8.72
C THR A 274 -1.72 5.85 8.95
N VAL A 275 -1.78 6.30 10.20
CA VAL A 275 -1.47 7.69 10.56
C VAL A 275 -0.38 7.73 11.61
N HIS A 276 0.72 8.42 11.32
CA HIS A 276 1.80 8.66 12.27
C HIS A 276 1.76 10.12 12.73
N TYR A 277 1.40 10.34 14.00
CA TYR A 277 1.50 11.65 14.64
C TYR A 277 2.91 11.82 15.21
N CYS A 278 3.63 12.81 14.72
CA CYS A 278 4.99 13.11 15.14
C CYS A 278 5.00 14.35 16.03
N PHE A 279 5.66 14.26 17.17
CA PHE A 279 5.82 15.34 18.14
C PHE A 279 7.29 15.73 18.24
N ARG A 280 7.56 17.02 18.49
CA ARG A 280 8.89 17.45 18.92
C ARG A 280 9.18 16.97 20.36
N PRO A 281 10.44 16.91 20.77
CA PRO A 281 10.81 16.79 22.18
C PRO A 281 10.21 17.94 23.02
N HIS A 282 9.95 17.70 24.30
CA HIS A 282 9.24 18.65 25.18
C HIS A 282 9.89 20.04 25.25
N ASP A 283 11.22 20.09 25.29
CA ASP A 283 11.98 21.33 25.44
C ASP A 283 12.63 21.79 24.13
N TYR A 284 12.16 21.28 22.99
CA TYR A 284 12.76 21.54 21.67
C TYR A 284 12.81 23.02 21.30
N ASP A 285 11.76 23.79 21.61
CA ASP A 285 11.70 25.23 21.29
C ASP A 285 12.52 26.10 22.28
N LYS A 286 12.93 25.54 23.43
CA LYS A 286 13.62 26.26 24.52
C LYS A 286 15.13 26.00 24.57
N LEU A 287 15.59 24.85 24.08
CA LEU A 287 17.02 24.51 24.00
C LEU A 287 17.57 24.84 22.61
N ASN A 288 18.81 25.36 22.56
CA ASN A 288 19.56 25.42 21.31
C ASN A 288 19.66 24.02 20.69
N ARG A 289 19.40 23.91 19.38
CA ARG A 289 19.39 22.67 18.60
C ARG A 289 20.62 21.77 18.83
N ASP A 290 21.76 22.35 19.21
CA ASP A 290 23.04 21.64 19.38
C ASP A 290 23.31 21.10 20.80
N LYS A 291 22.43 21.32 21.80
CA LYS A 291 22.68 20.94 23.21
C LYS A 291 21.86 19.76 23.74
N ILE A 292 21.01 19.12 22.92
CA ILE A 292 20.18 18.00 23.38
C ILE A 292 21.00 16.71 23.33
N GLY A 293 21.39 16.19 24.51
CA GLY A 293 22.09 14.92 24.64
C GLY A 293 21.15 13.70 24.52
N PHE A 294 21.65 12.60 23.95
CA PHE A 294 20.91 11.36 23.68
C PHE A 294 20.16 10.79 24.91
N LYS A 295 20.79 10.77 26.10
CA LYS A 295 20.20 10.23 27.34
C LYS A 295 18.95 10.99 27.83
N GLN A 296 18.81 12.28 27.53
CA GLN A 296 17.64 13.06 27.96
C GLN A 296 16.38 12.74 27.13
N VAL A 297 16.52 12.25 25.90
CA VAL A 297 15.39 11.99 25.00
C VAL A 297 14.71 10.64 25.29
N GLU A 298 15.46 9.62 25.70
CA GLU A 298 14.90 8.29 26.01
C GLU A 298 14.07 8.26 27.32
N GLU A 299 14.39 9.14 28.28
CA GLU A 299 13.74 9.19 29.60
C GLU A 299 12.56 10.17 29.70
N GLN A 300 12.38 11.08 28.73
CA GLN A 300 11.27 12.03 28.76
C GLN A 300 9.94 11.33 28.44
N GLU A 301 9.08 11.15 29.45
CA GLU A 301 7.72 10.62 29.25
C GLU A 301 6.74 11.63 28.64
N LYS A 302 7.08 12.93 28.65
CA LYS A 302 6.22 14.00 28.15
C LYS A 302 6.47 14.27 26.67
N SER A 303 5.41 14.14 25.86
CA SER A 303 5.42 14.60 24.47
C SER A 303 5.58 16.12 24.40
N GLY A 304 6.37 16.62 23.45
CA GLY A 304 6.40 18.05 23.13
C GLY A 304 5.27 18.47 22.20
N THR A 305 5.50 19.56 21.48
CA THR A 305 4.52 20.16 20.57
C THR A 305 4.24 19.23 19.38
N PHE A 306 2.98 19.20 18.92
CA PHE A 306 2.61 18.47 17.71
C PHE A 306 3.32 19.12 16.51
N TRP A 307 4.06 18.31 15.75
CA TRP A 307 4.93 18.82 14.69
C TRP A 307 4.37 18.54 13.31
N LEU A 308 4.13 17.27 12.98
CA LEU A 308 3.65 16.87 11.67
C LEU A 308 2.87 15.57 11.75
N VAL A 309 2.07 15.32 10.71
CA VAL A 309 1.39 14.05 10.50
C VAL A 309 1.90 13.39 9.22
N VAL A 310 2.14 12.08 9.29
CA VAL A 310 2.43 11.27 8.10
C VAL A 310 1.24 10.36 7.84
N LEU A 311 0.64 10.49 6.66
CA LEU A 311 -0.45 9.65 6.19
C LEU A 311 0.09 8.61 5.22
N GLU A 312 0.06 7.34 5.63
CA GLU A 312 0.32 6.20 4.76
C GLU A 312 -1.02 5.68 4.24
N VAL A 313 -1.33 6.00 2.99
CA VAL A 313 -2.55 5.58 2.30
C VAL A 313 -2.27 4.28 1.56
N HIS A 314 -3.04 3.25 1.84
CA HIS A 314 -2.92 1.95 1.18
C HIS A 314 -4.07 1.78 0.18
N ASN A 315 -3.80 1.17 -0.97
CA ASN A 315 -4.86 0.74 -1.89
C ASN A 315 -5.02 -0.78 -1.91
N THR A 316 -6.01 -1.25 -2.68
CA THR A 316 -6.31 -2.67 -2.84
C THR A 316 -5.31 -3.42 -3.74
N PHE A 317 -4.34 -2.73 -4.33
CA PHE A 317 -3.30 -3.28 -5.19
C PHE A 317 -1.96 -3.46 -4.46
N SER A 318 -1.97 -3.37 -3.13
CA SER A 318 -0.76 -3.42 -2.29
C SER A 318 0.24 -2.29 -2.56
N GLU A 319 -0.21 -1.22 -3.23
CA GLU A 319 0.56 0.01 -3.39
C GLU A 319 0.30 0.90 -2.17
N ARG A 320 1.25 1.81 -1.90
CA ARG A 320 1.11 2.78 -0.82
C ARG A 320 1.58 4.16 -1.24
N HIS A 321 0.99 5.18 -0.63
CA HIS A 321 1.45 6.55 -0.78
C HIS A 321 1.55 7.27 0.55
N ILE A 322 2.67 7.96 0.75
CA ILE A 322 3.01 8.67 1.98
C ILE A 322 2.90 10.18 1.76
N TYR A 323 1.96 10.82 2.45
CA TYR A 323 1.83 12.28 2.54
C TYR A 323 2.39 12.76 3.88
N VAL A 324 3.22 13.81 3.86
CA VAL A 324 3.78 14.43 5.07
C VAL A 324 3.21 15.85 5.15
N LEU A 325 2.54 16.17 6.26
CA LEU A 325 1.87 17.45 6.46
C LEU A 325 2.35 18.08 7.77
N GLU A 326 3.05 19.21 7.68
CA GLU A 326 3.62 19.92 8.84
C GLU A 326 2.59 20.88 9.44
N ALA A 327 2.49 20.87 10.77
CA ALA A 327 1.63 21.78 11.51
C ALA A 327 2.14 23.22 11.35
N GLY A 328 1.22 24.14 11.05
CA GLY A 328 1.54 25.56 10.85
C GLY A 328 2.22 25.90 9.53
N LYS A 329 2.59 24.92 8.69
CA LYS A 329 3.10 25.16 7.32
C LYS A 329 2.17 24.56 6.28
N GLY A 330 1.80 25.34 5.27
CA GLY A 330 0.91 24.90 4.20
C GLY A 330 -0.51 24.54 4.65
N GLU A 331 -0.92 24.96 5.85
CA GLU A 331 -2.30 24.80 6.32
C GLU A 331 -3.25 25.77 5.60
N ASP A 332 -4.50 25.35 5.45
CA ASP A 332 -5.56 26.21 4.94
C ASP A 332 -5.76 27.43 5.87
N ALA A 333 -6.17 28.57 5.30
CA ALA A 333 -6.39 29.81 6.03
C ALA A 333 -7.34 29.62 7.23
N MET A 334 -7.12 30.37 8.31
CA MET A 334 -7.91 30.23 9.55
C MET A 334 -9.42 30.40 9.32
N GLU A 335 -9.83 31.24 8.38
CA GLU A 335 -11.23 31.47 8.00
C GLU A 335 -11.90 30.22 7.39
N ASP A 336 -11.12 29.37 6.73
CA ASP A 336 -11.57 28.13 6.10
C ASP A 336 -11.51 26.92 7.06
N LYS A 337 -10.96 27.10 8.26
CA LYS A 337 -10.79 26.00 9.23
C LYS A 337 -12.12 25.58 9.81
N ARG A 338 -12.43 24.29 9.68
CA ARG A 338 -13.64 23.71 10.27
C ARG A 338 -13.53 23.65 11.80
N THR A 339 -14.54 24.18 12.49
CA THR A 339 -14.70 24.06 13.94
C THR A 339 -14.57 22.60 14.42
N GLY A 340 -13.77 22.38 15.46
CA GLY A 340 -13.56 21.05 16.09
C GLY A 340 -12.39 20.22 15.53
N TYR A 341 -11.62 20.77 14.60
CA TYR A 341 -10.35 20.22 14.12
C TYR A 341 -9.23 21.22 14.40
N GLY A 342 -8.05 20.73 14.78
CA GLY A 342 -6.89 21.57 15.08
C GLY A 342 -6.12 22.00 13.83
N HIS A 343 -6.11 21.12 12.81
CA HIS A 343 -5.33 21.31 11.60
C HIS A 343 -6.14 20.98 10.35
N GLN A 344 -5.82 21.67 9.25
CA GLN A 344 -6.47 21.48 7.97
C GLN A 344 -5.50 21.75 6.81
N TRP A 345 -5.46 20.87 5.83
CA TRP A 345 -4.61 21.01 4.63
C TRP A 345 -5.39 20.64 3.37
N THR A 346 -5.19 21.39 2.29
CA THR A 346 -5.62 21.02 0.93
C THR A 346 -4.40 20.75 0.06
N PHE A 347 -4.27 19.54 -0.48
CA PHE A 347 -3.12 19.11 -1.29
C PHE A 347 -3.54 18.25 -2.50
N PRO A 348 -2.76 18.24 -3.60
CA PRO A 348 -3.11 17.50 -4.80
C PRO A 348 -3.11 15.99 -4.54
N ARG A 349 -4.06 15.30 -5.18
CA ARG A 349 -4.15 13.84 -5.09
C ARG A 349 -3.14 13.20 -6.03
N SER A 350 -2.23 12.42 -5.47
CA SER A 350 -1.18 11.70 -6.23
C SER A 350 -1.46 10.21 -6.37
N PHE A 351 -2.40 9.67 -5.58
CA PHE A 351 -2.60 8.22 -5.39
C PHE A 351 -4.01 7.73 -5.78
N HIS A 352 -4.07 6.60 -6.51
CA HIS A 352 -5.31 5.95 -6.92
C HIS A 352 -5.74 4.91 -5.87
N VAL A 353 -6.90 5.15 -5.24
CA VAL A 353 -7.37 4.41 -4.07
C VAL A 353 -8.67 3.64 -4.31
N SER A 354 -9.33 3.83 -5.46
CA SER A 354 -10.61 3.17 -5.75
C SER A 354 -10.89 3.16 -7.25
N PRO A 355 -11.36 2.03 -7.80
CA PRO A 355 -11.75 1.93 -9.21
C PRO A 355 -12.95 2.82 -9.56
N PHE A 356 -13.72 3.32 -8.59
CA PHE A 356 -14.84 4.22 -8.87
C PHE A 356 -14.44 5.71 -8.94
N ASN A 357 -13.14 6.00 -8.90
CA ASN A 357 -12.62 7.34 -9.03
C ASN A 357 -11.43 7.33 -9.97
N ASP A 358 -11.40 8.31 -10.87
CA ASP A 358 -10.22 8.72 -11.60
C ASP A 358 -9.07 9.12 -10.65
N ARG A 359 -7.88 9.38 -11.19
CA ARG A 359 -6.71 9.81 -10.41
C ARG A 359 -6.72 11.32 -10.09
N GLY A 360 -7.65 12.08 -10.65
CA GLY A 360 -7.74 13.53 -10.49
C GLY A 360 -8.24 14.03 -9.13
N GLY A 361 -8.05 15.34 -8.92
CA GLY A 361 -8.59 16.10 -7.81
C GLY A 361 -7.59 16.44 -6.69
N PHE A 362 -8.15 16.94 -5.58
CA PHE A 362 -7.44 17.33 -4.37
C PHE A 362 -7.98 16.58 -3.16
N TYR A 363 -7.12 16.33 -2.19
CA TYR A 363 -7.54 15.96 -0.85
C TYR A 363 -7.60 17.20 0.03
N ARG A 364 -8.67 17.31 0.83
CA ARG A 364 -8.72 18.21 1.98
C ARG A 364 -8.82 17.39 3.25
N LEU A 365 -7.77 17.42 4.05
CA LEU A 365 -7.67 16.73 5.33
C LEU A 365 -8.07 17.69 6.46
N PHE A 366 -8.87 17.20 7.39
CA PHE A 366 -9.13 17.83 8.69
C PHE A 366 -8.66 16.86 9.76
N LEU A 367 -7.81 17.33 10.66
CA LEU A 367 -7.16 16.51 11.67
C LEU A 367 -7.37 17.10 13.06
N ARG A 368 -7.82 16.27 13.99
CA ARG A 368 -7.82 16.57 15.42
C ARG A 368 -6.49 16.14 16.02
N ASN A 369 -5.93 16.98 16.89
CA ASN A 369 -4.80 16.57 17.71
C ASN A 369 -5.27 15.48 18.69
N PRO A 370 -4.68 14.27 18.68
CA PRO A 370 -5.14 13.14 19.48
C PRO A 370 -5.04 13.34 20.99
N PHE A 371 -4.19 14.27 21.43
CA PHE A 371 -4.01 14.63 22.82
C PHE A 371 -4.39 16.10 23.00
N THR A 372 -5.50 16.36 23.69
CA THR A 372 -5.81 17.73 24.12
C THR A 372 -5.05 18.03 25.41
N SER A 373 -4.64 19.28 25.62
CA SER A 373 -3.79 19.73 26.74
C SER A 373 -4.38 19.49 28.15
N ARG A 374 -5.58 18.94 28.25
CA ARG A 374 -6.34 18.73 29.49
C ARG A 374 -6.84 17.29 29.72
N SER A 375 -6.56 16.35 28.83
CA SER A 375 -7.15 14.99 28.92
C SER A 375 -6.14 13.86 28.72
N ASP A 376 -6.16 12.88 29.62
CA ASP A 376 -5.45 11.58 29.49
C ASP A 376 -6.13 10.63 28.48
N SER A 377 -7.19 11.09 27.80
CA SER A 377 -7.92 10.32 26.80
C SER A 377 -7.38 10.57 25.40
N PHE A 378 -7.28 9.49 24.62
CA PHE A 378 -6.96 9.56 23.20
C PHE A 378 -8.22 9.79 22.36
N ASP A 379 -8.21 10.79 21.48
CA ASP A 379 -9.34 11.14 20.61
C ASP A 379 -8.92 11.16 19.13
N LEU A 380 -9.36 10.15 18.37
CA LEU A 380 -9.15 10.09 16.92
C LEU A 380 -10.26 10.86 16.21
N GLY A 381 -9.89 11.89 15.45
CA GLY A 381 -10.81 12.62 14.58
C GLY A 381 -10.16 12.98 13.26
N ILE A 382 -10.46 12.20 12.22
CA ILE A 382 -9.92 12.41 10.88
C ILE A 382 -11.07 12.55 9.90
N LYS A 383 -11.02 13.59 9.08
CA LYS A 383 -11.94 13.78 7.97
C LYS A 383 -11.18 14.07 6.71
N LEU A 384 -11.49 13.34 5.65
CA LEU A 384 -10.89 13.48 4.34
C LEU A 384 -11.98 13.79 3.32
N LEU A 385 -11.82 14.89 2.60
CA LEU A 385 -12.65 15.23 1.45
C LEU A 385 -11.86 15.01 0.16
N LEU A 386 -12.48 14.35 -0.81
CA LEU A 386 -12.02 14.42 -2.19
C LEU A 386 -12.74 15.57 -2.88
N LEU A 387 -11.97 16.51 -3.38
CA LEU A 387 -12.43 17.69 -4.11
C LEU A 387 -12.04 17.57 -5.58
N VAL A 388 -12.90 18.04 -6.47
CA VAL A 388 -12.65 18.13 -7.92
C VAL A 388 -13.01 19.54 -8.38
N GLU A 389 -12.36 20.03 -9.42
CA GLU A 389 -12.67 21.32 -10.05
C GLU A 389 -14.10 21.29 -10.63
N ALA A 390 -14.80 22.43 -10.57
CA ALA A 390 -16.12 22.57 -11.15
C ALA A 390 -16.07 22.53 -12.68
N ASP A 391 -17.07 21.92 -13.32
CA ASP A 391 -17.11 21.76 -14.78
C ASP A 391 -17.13 23.11 -15.53
N ASP A 392 -17.65 24.18 -14.91
CA ASP A 392 -17.69 25.55 -15.45
C ASP A 392 -16.28 26.12 -15.71
N ASP A 393 -15.28 25.72 -14.92
CA ASP A 393 -13.88 26.16 -15.06
C ASP A 393 -13.13 25.33 -16.12
N LEU A 394 -13.59 24.11 -16.44
CA LEU A 394 -12.96 23.25 -17.44
C LEU A 394 -13.25 23.72 -18.87
N GLN A 395 -14.42 24.30 -19.14
CA GLN A 395 -14.80 24.80 -20.46
C GLN A 395 -14.23 26.19 -20.78
N SER A 396 -13.94 27.02 -19.78
CA SER A 396 -13.36 28.36 -19.98
C SER A 396 -11.85 28.33 -20.27
N SER A 397 -11.15 27.25 -19.89
CA SER A 397 -9.72 27.09 -20.14
C SER A 397 -9.31 26.86 -21.61
N SER A 398 -10.28 26.68 -22.52
CA SER A 398 -10.04 26.54 -23.96
C SER A 398 -10.23 27.83 -24.78
N SER A 399 -10.61 28.96 -24.14
CA SER A 399 -10.85 30.21 -24.87
C SER A 399 -10.22 31.44 -24.20
N SER A 400 -9.21 31.99 -24.88
CA SER A 400 -8.69 33.36 -24.83
C SER A 400 -7.74 33.83 -23.70
N LEU A 401 -6.67 34.50 -24.16
CA LEU A 401 -5.68 35.29 -23.44
C LEU A 401 -6.32 36.31 -22.48
N SER A 402 -6.29 36.06 -21.17
CA SER A 402 -6.17 37.10 -20.13
C SER A 402 -5.87 36.43 -18.79
N GLU A 403 -4.59 36.34 -18.48
CA GLU A 403 -4.02 35.55 -17.39
C GLU A 403 -4.17 36.25 -16.04
N VAL A 404 -5.40 36.31 -15.50
CA VAL A 404 -5.62 36.50 -14.07
C VAL A 404 -5.90 35.11 -13.48
N LYS A 405 -4.88 34.53 -12.81
CA LYS A 405 -4.93 33.24 -12.08
C LYS A 405 -6.08 33.23 -11.04
N ARG A 406 -7.31 32.98 -11.47
CA ARG A 406 -8.41 32.65 -10.55
C ARG A 406 -8.14 31.26 -9.97
N LYS A 407 -8.21 31.15 -8.63
CA LYS A 407 -8.13 29.85 -7.95
C LYS A 407 -9.32 28.99 -8.43
N PRO A 408 -9.11 27.74 -8.89
CA PRO A 408 -10.18 26.91 -9.41
C PRO A 408 -11.21 26.62 -8.31
N LYS A 409 -12.49 26.63 -8.67
CA LYS A 409 -13.58 26.38 -7.72
C LYS A 409 -13.66 24.87 -7.43
N LEU A 410 -13.36 24.50 -6.19
CA LEU A 410 -13.34 23.10 -5.76
C LEU A 410 -14.70 22.63 -5.21
N VAL A 411 -15.24 21.55 -5.77
CA VAL A 411 -16.51 20.91 -5.38
C VAL A 411 -16.25 19.57 -4.70
N LYS A 412 -17.07 19.24 -3.70
CA LYS A 412 -16.98 17.98 -2.94
C LYS A 412 -17.45 16.81 -3.81
N LYS A 413 -16.56 15.85 -4.06
CA LYS A 413 -16.88 14.58 -4.74
C LYS A 413 -17.16 13.46 -3.74
N LEU A 414 -16.29 13.29 -2.75
CA LEU A 414 -16.40 12.27 -1.71
C LEU A 414 -15.99 12.81 -0.34
N MET A 415 -16.48 12.15 0.71
CA MET A 415 -16.07 12.34 2.08
C MET A 415 -15.88 11.00 2.76
N ALA A 416 -14.78 10.86 3.49
CA ALA A 416 -14.57 9.82 4.47
C ALA A 416 -14.30 10.46 5.84
N THR A 417 -14.90 9.93 6.91
CA THR A 417 -14.51 10.27 8.30
C THR A 417 -14.10 9.01 9.03
N LEU A 418 -13.13 9.16 9.93
CA LEU A 418 -12.70 8.15 10.89
C LEU A 418 -12.69 8.82 12.26
N ASP A 419 -13.71 8.51 13.05
CA ASP A 419 -13.93 9.12 14.35
C ASP A 419 -13.87 8.03 15.44
N SER A 420 -13.06 8.23 16.48
CA SER A 420 -13.08 7.37 17.66
C SER A 420 -14.39 7.50 18.42
N ILE A 421 -14.77 6.42 19.11
CA ILE A 421 -15.90 6.46 20.03
C ILE A 421 -15.36 6.85 21.41
N SER A 422 -15.56 8.11 21.80
CA SER A 422 -15.12 8.60 23.10
C SER A 422 -15.90 7.92 24.24
N PRO A 423 -15.27 7.68 25.40
CA PRO A 423 -15.98 7.23 26.59
C PRO A 423 -17.03 8.28 27.00
N GLN A 424 -18.22 7.84 27.43
CA GLN A 424 -19.25 8.76 27.89
C GLN A 424 -18.78 9.46 29.19
N ALA A 425 -18.85 10.79 29.22
CA ALA A 425 -18.53 11.56 30.41
C ALA A 425 -19.51 11.19 31.53
N VAL A 426 -18.98 10.70 32.66
CA VAL A 426 -19.79 10.42 33.85
C VAL A 426 -20.29 11.76 34.38
N LYS A 427 -21.62 11.96 34.40
CA LYS A 427 -22.21 13.11 35.08
C LYS A 427 -21.91 12.99 36.58
N ALA A 428 -21.20 13.97 37.12
CA ALA A 428 -20.91 14.06 38.56
C ALA A 428 -22.23 13.99 39.34
N GLY A 429 -22.40 12.94 40.15
CA GLY A 429 -23.59 12.74 40.99
C GLY A 429 -24.45 11.50 40.70
N SER A 430 -24.20 10.75 39.61
CA SER A 430 -24.89 9.46 39.39
C SER A 430 -24.05 8.27 39.86
N SER A 431 -24.65 7.33 40.58
CA SER A 431 -24.02 6.08 41.06
C SER A 431 -23.66 5.10 39.94
N SER A 432 -23.71 5.51 38.67
CA SER A 432 -23.45 4.66 37.51
C SER A 432 -21.99 4.69 37.03
N SER A 433 -21.00 4.86 37.92
CA SER A 433 -19.57 4.79 37.54
C SER A 433 -19.23 3.46 36.84
N LEU A 434 -20.01 2.42 37.13
CA LEU A 434 -19.97 1.09 36.52
C LEU A 434 -20.39 1.02 35.04
N SER A 435 -21.29 1.90 34.58
CA SER A 435 -21.70 1.96 33.16
C SER A 435 -20.67 2.68 32.29
N ALA A 436 -19.78 3.48 32.89
CA ALA A 436 -18.77 4.25 32.19
C ALA A 436 -17.68 3.38 31.55
N TYR A 437 -17.45 2.19 32.10
CA TYR A 437 -16.37 1.29 31.69
C TYR A 437 -16.80 0.22 30.69
N THR A 438 -18.09 0.10 30.35
CA THR A 438 -18.59 -0.94 29.44
C THR A 438 -19.02 -0.36 28.10
N GLY A 439 -18.64 -1.00 26.98
CA GLY A 439 -19.10 -0.62 25.65
C GLY A 439 -17.98 -0.40 24.64
N ARG A 440 -18.31 0.07 23.44
CA ARG A 440 -17.33 0.36 22.37
C ARG A 440 -16.80 1.78 22.55
N CYS A 441 -15.71 1.94 23.28
CA CYS A 441 -15.03 3.23 23.39
C CYS A 441 -13.52 3.06 23.54
N VAL A 442 -12.79 4.16 23.35
CA VAL A 442 -11.32 4.19 23.47
C VAL A 442 -10.90 3.84 24.89
N ARG A 443 -9.92 2.92 25.02
CA ARG A 443 -9.35 2.48 26.31
C ARG A 443 -7.87 2.18 26.18
N PRO A 444 -7.09 2.20 27.27
CA PRO A 444 -5.71 1.76 27.21
C PRO A 444 -5.61 0.28 26.80
N LEU A 445 -4.50 -0.07 26.14
CA LEU A 445 -4.26 -1.43 25.66
C LEU A 445 -3.97 -2.36 26.84
N SER A 446 -4.82 -3.39 26.99
CA SER A 446 -4.58 -4.55 27.85
C SER A 446 -5.10 -5.80 27.14
N PRO A 447 -4.68 -7.01 27.54
CA PRO A 447 -5.27 -8.23 26.99
C PRO A 447 -6.80 -8.21 27.09
N ALA A 448 -7.34 -7.78 28.23
CA ALA A 448 -8.78 -7.76 28.47
C ALA A 448 -9.52 -6.75 27.61
N THR A 449 -9.01 -5.52 27.46
CA THR A 449 -9.67 -4.49 26.63
C THR A 449 -9.63 -4.87 25.15
N LEU A 450 -8.54 -5.49 24.70
CA LEU A 450 -8.42 -5.97 23.31
C LEU A 450 -9.34 -7.17 23.03
N TYR A 451 -9.36 -8.18 23.90
CA TYR A 451 -10.31 -9.29 23.74
C TYR A 451 -11.76 -8.81 23.80
N ALA A 452 -12.10 -7.90 24.71
CA ALA A 452 -13.43 -7.32 24.78
C ALA A 452 -13.81 -6.55 23.50
N ALA A 453 -12.86 -5.83 22.88
CA ALA A 453 -13.09 -5.16 21.61
C ALA A 453 -13.34 -6.15 20.47
N ILE A 454 -12.52 -7.20 20.36
CA ILE A 454 -12.65 -8.26 19.33
C ILE A 454 -13.96 -9.03 19.51
N LEU A 455 -14.29 -9.45 20.74
CA LEU A 455 -15.51 -10.20 21.05
C LEU A 455 -16.79 -9.38 20.84
N ARG A 456 -16.72 -8.04 20.87
CA ARG A 456 -17.86 -7.17 20.50
C ARG A 456 -18.00 -6.97 18.99
N GLN A 457 -16.99 -7.33 18.22
CA GLN A 457 -16.92 -7.13 16.77
C GLN A 457 -16.36 -8.36 16.02
N PRO A 458 -16.77 -9.60 16.38
CA PRO A 458 -16.15 -10.79 15.79
C PRO A 458 -16.45 -10.85 14.29
N TRP A 459 -17.67 -10.49 13.89
CA TRP A 459 -18.07 -10.44 12.49
C TRP A 459 -17.82 -9.08 11.84
N ASP A 460 -17.94 -7.98 12.61
CA ASP A 460 -17.80 -6.62 12.08
C ASP A 460 -16.45 -6.43 11.38
N LEU A 461 -15.35 -6.97 11.92
CA LEU A 461 -14.02 -6.81 11.32
C LEU A 461 -13.84 -7.62 10.02
N PHE A 462 -14.21 -8.91 10.01
CA PHE A 462 -14.11 -9.76 8.82
C PHE A 462 -15.11 -9.36 7.73
N LEU A 463 -16.32 -8.93 8.12
CA LEU A 463 -17.36 -8.49 7.20
C LEU A 463 -17.18 -7.04 6.75
N THR A 464 -16.24 -6.25 7.30
CA THR A 464 -15.97 -4.90 6.78
C THR A 464 -15.67 -4.95 5.29
N PHE A 465 -14.79 -5.85 4.86
CA PHE A 465 -14.45 -5.99 3.44
C PHE A 465 -15.65 -6.46 2.62
N ALA A 466 -16.35 -7.51 3.08
CA ALA A 466 -17.56 -8.00 2.40
C ALA A 466 -18.63 -6.90 2.26
N ARG A 467 -18.79 -6.07 3.30
CA ARG A 467 -19.71 -4.93 3.30
C ARG A 467 -19.26 -3.83 2.36
N ILE A 468 -17.97 -3.50 2.32
CA ILE A 468 -17.41 -2.53 1.36
C ILE A 468 -17.65 -3.04 -0.07
N LEU A 469 -17.41 -4.32 -0.32
CA LEU A 469 -17.64 -4.93 -1.62
C LEU A 469 -19.13 -4.97 -2.01
N TRP A 470 -20.02 -5.22 -1.05
CA TRP A 470 -21.46 -5.12 -1.24
C TRP A 470 -21.91 -3.71 -1.62
N GLU A 471 -21.43 -2.69 -0.90
CA GLU A 471 -21.76 -1.29 -1.20
C GLU A 471 -21.14 -0.83 -2.53
N ALA A 472 -19.95 -1.30 -2.86
CA ALA A 472 -19.32 -1.15 -4.17
C ALA A 472 -20.17 -1.78 -5.29
N GLY A 473 -20.65 -3.02 -5.09
CA GLY A 473 -21.56 -3.69 -6.02
C GLY A 473 -22.87 -2.92 -6.20
N LYS A 474 -23.44 -2.39 -5.12
CA LYS A 474 -24.64 -1.53 -5.18
C LYS A 474 -24.38 -0.24 -5.96
N LEU A 475 -23.23 0.39 -5.77
CA LEU A 475 -22.81 1.56 -6.56
C LEU A 475 -22.70 1.23 -8.04
N HIS A 476 -22.08 0.10 -8.35
CA HIS A 476 -21.81 -0.32 -9.70
C HIS A 476 -23.06 -0.78 -10.46
N PHE A 477 -23.73 -1.81 -9.95
CA PHE A 477 -24.86 -2.46 -10.63
C PHE A 477 -26.16 -1.69 -10.49
N ARG A 478 -26.46 -1.15 -9.30
CA ARG A 478 -27.73 -0.44 -9.07
C ARG A 478 -27.65 1.04 -9.43
N LYS A 479 -26.54 1.70 -9.12
CA LYS A 479 -26.36 3.15 -9.35
C LYS A 479 -25.52 3.48 -10.59
N ARG A 480 -25.21 2.47 -11.41
CA ARG A 480 -24.60 2.64 -12.72
C ARG A 480 -23.33 3.49 -12.68
N LEU A 481 -22.47 3.26 -11.68
CA LEU A 481 -21.18 3.93 -11.58
C LEU A 481 -20.10 3.09 -12.25
N ASP A 482 -19.44 3.64 -13.26
CA ASP A 482 -18.44 2.90 -14.03
C ASP A 482 -17.12 2.73 -13.27
N ALA A 483 -16.41 1.65 -13.57
CA ALA A 483 -15.11 1.33 -13.01
C ALA A 483 -13.99 1.82 -13.95
N PHE A 484 -13.03 2.54 -13.40
CA PHE A 484 -11.77 2.89 -14.02
C PHE A 484 -10.80 1.71 -13.90
N GLY A 485 -10.08 1.40 -14.99
CA GLY A 485 -8.93 0.51 -14.94
C GLY A 485 -7.83 1.05 -14.01
N ARG A 486 -7.00 0.15 -13.49
CA ARG A 486 -5.85 0.52 -12.65
C ARG A 486 -4.86 1.35 -13.48
N PRO A 487 -4.56 2.60 -13.11
CA PRO A 487 -3.56 3.40 -13.81
C PRO A 487 -2.15 3.01 -13.37
N GLU A 488 -1.18 3.10 -14.28
CA GLU A 488 0.24 2.95 -13.95
C GLU A 488 0.75 4.04 -12.99
N MET A 489 1.69 3.64 -12.13
CA MET A 489 2.24 4.47 -11.05
C MET A 489 3.27 5.47 -11.59
N VAL A 490 3.09 6.76 -11.30
CA VAL A 490 4.01 7.82 -11.76
C VAL A 490 4.81 8.32 -10.56
N GLN A 491 6.14 8.26 -10.63
CA GLN A 491 6.99 8.79 -9.56
C GLN A 491 7.15 10.31 -9.66
N PRO A 492 7.27 11.04 -8.53
CA PRO A 492 7.51 12.48 -8.55
C PRO A 492 8.83 12.89 -9.23
N GLY A 493 9.86 12.04 -9.19
CA GLY A 493 11.17 12.29 -9.80
C GLY A 493 11.26 11.94 -11.30
N GLU A 494 10.18 11.45 -11.91
CA GLU A 494 10.13 11.17 -13.34
C GLU A 494 10.07 12.51 -14.10
N THR A 495 11.19 12.94 -14.69
CA THR A 495 11.25 14.19 -15.45
C THR A 495 10.43 14.08 -16.74
N PRO A 496 9.72 15.15 -17.18
CA PRO A 496 9.06 15.16 -18.50
C PRO A 496 10.01 14.85 -19.66
N ALA A 497 11.32 15.07 -19.47
CA ALA A 497 12.37 14.76 -20.43
C ALA A 497 12.49 13.25 -20.73
N THR A 498 12.24 12.33 -19.79
CA THR A 498 12.15 10.90 -20.13
C THR A 498 10.89 10.56 -20.90
N SER A 499 9.81 11.35 -20.75
CA SER A 499 8.56 11.16 -21.51
C SER A 499 8.58 11.71 -22.95
N SER A 500 9.53 12.59 -23.28
CA SER A 500 9.68 13.21 -24.61
C SER A 500 10.63 12.47 -25.56
N THR A 501 11.33 11.43 -25.09
CA THR A 501 12.35 10.68 -25.87
C THR A 501 11.91 9.25 -26.21
N PHE A 502 10.62 9.02 -26.33
CA PHE A 502 10.07 7.74 -26.74
C PHE A 502 9.65 7.78 -28.20
N ASP A 503 10.05 6.76 -28.97
CA ASP A 503 9.46 6.50 -30.28
C ASP A 503 8.09 5.84 -30.09
N GLY A 504 7.02 6.61 -30.27
CA GLY A 504 5.62 6.18 -30.16
C GLY A 504 4.86 6.87 -29.02
N HIS A 505 3.77 6.25 -28.54
CA HIS A 505 2.93 6.85 -27.50
C HIS A 505 3.42 6.63 -26.06
N GLY A 506 4.42 5.76 -25.82
CA GLY A 506 5.15 5.65 -24.54
C GLY A 506 4.30 5.51 -23.26
N LEU A 507 4.94 5.77 -22.11
CA LEU A 507 4.28 5.79 -20.80
C LEU A 507 3.13 6.83 -20.76
N PRO A 508 2.01 6.55 -20.08
CA PRO A 508 0.84 7.39 -20.13
C PRO A 508 1.18 8.72 -19.45
N PRO A 509 0.74 9.86 -20.03
CA PRO A 509 0.94 11.13 -19.39
C PRO A 509 0.21 11.08 -18.05
N PRO A 510 0.77 11.71 -17.02
CA PRO A 510 0.10 11.81 -15.74
C PRO A 510 -1.32 12.37 -15.89
N LEU A 511 -2.31 11.56 -15.50
CA LEU A 511 -3.73 11.86 -15.73
C LEU A 511 -4.25 13.03 -14.89
N ASN A 512 -3.56 13.40 -13.81
CA ASN A 512 -3.96 14.55 -13.00
C ASN A 512 -3.22 15.80 -13.49
N LYS A 513 -3.96 16.77 -14.05
CA LYS A 513 -3.43 18.04 -14.57
C LYS A 513 -2.62 18.84 -13.53
N ILE A 514 -2.80 18.53 -12.25
CA ILE A 514 -2.31 19.28 -11.08
C ILE A 514 -1.24 18.48 -10.30
N GLN A 515 -0.79 17.35 -10.83
CA GLN A 515 0.29 16.62 -10.16
C GLN A 515 1.57 17.48 -10.12
N PRO A 516 2.27 17.51 -8.98
CA PRO A 516 3.41 18.41 -8.75
C PRO A 516 4.56 18.23 -9.75
N HIS A 517 4.72 17.06 -10.38
CA HIS A 517 5.71 16.86 -11.45
C HIS A 517 5.47 17.69 -12.72
N ARG A 518 4.27 18.27 -12.91
CA ARG A 518 4.03 19.24 -13.99
C ARG A 518 4.53 20.64 -13.63
N HIS A 519 4.58 20.98 -12.34
CA HIS A 519 5.02 22.29 -11.83
C HIS A 519 6.49 22.31 -11.39
N ALA A 520 7.09 21.16 -11.07
CA ALA A 520 8.50 21.06 -10.74
C ALA A 520 9.42 21.53 -11.88
N SER A 521 8.99 21.41 -13.14
CA SER A 521 9.71 21.95 -14.31
C SER A 521 9.44 23.44 -14.57
N ALA A 522 8.40 24.03 -13.96
CA ALA A 522 8.06 25.45 -14.14
C ALA A 522 8.61 26.35 -13.01
N ASN A 523 8.88 25.80 -11.82
CA ASN A 523 9.27 26.57 -10.63
C ASN A 523 10.72 26.36 -10.16
N VAL A 524 11.61 25.75 -10.96
CA VAL A 524 13.07 25.75 -10.63
C VAL A 524 13.64 27.19 -10.58
N SER A 525 12.92 28.17 -11.11
CA SER A 525 13.28 29.60 -11.08
C SER A 525 12.64 30.41 -9.94
N ALA A 526 11.84 29.81 -9.05
CA ALA A 526 11.27 30.50 -7.90
C ALA A 526 11.49 29.69 -6.62
N GLY A 527 12.41 30.18 -5.76
CA GLY A 527 12.85 29.54 -4.51
C GLY A 527 11.75 29.43 -3.44
N SER A 528 10.73 28.60 -3.67
CA SER A 528 9.85 28.14 -2.59
C SER A 528 10.50 26.97 -1.88
N GLU A 529 11.05 27.22 -0.70
CA GLU A 529 11.61 26.26 0.27
C GLU A 529 10.55 25.31 0.89
N SER A 530 9.49 24.97 0.16
CA SER A 530 8.56 23.91 0.57
C SER A 530 9.13 22.57 0.10
N GLY A 531 9.64 21.76 1.03
CA GLY A 531 10.18 20.40 0.82
C GLY A 531 9.22 19.34 0.24
N ASP A 532 8.18 19.77 -0.48
CA ASP A 532 7.17 18.94 -1.14
C ASP A 532 7.66 18.34 -2.48
N GLY A 533 8.85 18.74 -2.94
CA GLY A 533 9.48 18.31 -4.19
C GLY A 533 10.44 17.12 -4.10
N ALA A 534 10.72 16.60 -2.91
CA ALA A 534 11.65 15.48 -2.74
C ALA A 534 10.97 14.14 -3.11
N SER A 535 11.52 13.46 -4.10
CA SER A 535 11.09 12.15 -4.61
C SER A 535 10.92 11.12 -3.48
N GLY A 536 9.75 10.46 -3.40
CA GLY A 536 9.63 9.20 -2.63
C GLY A 536 8.40 9.03 -1.74
N GLY A 537 7.22 9.42 -2.22
CA GLY A 537 5.95 9.09 -1.57
C GLY A 537 5.39 7.72 -1.91
N LEU A 538 5.79 7.15 -3.04
CA LEU A 538 5.08 6.05 -3.66
C LEU A 538 5.81 4.73 -3.46
N VAL A 539 5.12 3.72 -2.94
CA VAL A 539 5.66 2.38 -2.68
C VAL A 539 4.96 1.38 -3.58
N TYR A 540 5.76 0.66 -4.36
CA TYR A 540 5.33 -0.36 -5.30
C TYR A 540 5.04 -1.68 -4.59
N PRO A 541 4.16 -2.53 -5.16
CA PRO A 541 3.91 -3.85 -4.64
C PRO A 541 5.14 -4.74 -4.85
N GLU A 542 5.33 -5.72 -3.97
CA GLU A 542 6.35 -6.75 -4.19
C GLU A 542 6.00 -7.58 -5.43
N ALA A 543 7.01 -7.92 -6.23
CA ALA A 543 6.83 -8.69 -7.45
C ALA A 543 6.19 -10.06 -7.18
N GLY A 544 5.11 -10.35 -7.90
CA GLY A 544 4.44 -11.63 -7.88
C GLY A 544 5.30 -12.75 -8.50
N TRP A 545 4.99 -14.00 -8.18
CA TRP A 545 5.72 -15.15 -8.74
C TRP A 545 5.72 -15.17 -10.28
N ALA A 546 4.58 -14.88 -10.91
CA ALA A 546 4.46 -14.85 -12.38
C ALA A 546 5.29 -13.72 -13.00
N GLU A 547 5.39 -12.56 -12.34
CA GLU A 547 6.20 -11.42 -12.78
C GLU A 547 7.70 -11.74 -12.71
N LEU A 548 8.14 -12.42 -11.64
CA LEU A 548 9.52 -12.90 -11.51
C LEU A 548 9.87 -13.95 -12.57
N VAL A 549 8.93 -14.84 -12.91
CA VAL A 549 9.10 -15.81 -14.01
C VAL A 549 9.19 -15.09 -15.35
N ALA A 550 8.34 -14.09 -15.59
CA ALA A 550 8.35 -13.29 -16.82
C ALA A 550 9.67 -12.51 -16.97
N LYS A 551 10.18 -11.89 -15.88
CA LYS A 551 11.46 -11.19 -15.90
C LYS A 551 12.62 -12.09 -16.32
N ARG A 552 12.71 -13.29 -15.74
CA ARG A 552 13.71 -14.30 -16.12
C ARG A 552 13.55 -14.77 -17.57
N TYR A 553 12.31 -15.00 -18.00
CA TYR A 553 12.03 -15.38 -19.38
C TYR A 553 12.51 -14.32 -20.38
N VAL A 554 12.25 -13.04 -20.11
CA VAL A 554 12.69 -11.94 -20.98
C VAL A 554 14.20 -11.78 -20.96
N GLU A 555 14.85 -11.94 -19.79
CA GLU A 555 16.31 -11.97 -19.71
C GLU A 555 16.90 -13.07 -20.60
N ASP A 556 16.36 -14.29 -20.54
CA ASP A 556 16.81 -15.41 -21.38
C ASP A 556 16.47 -15.21 -22.86
N MET A 557 15.35 -14.56 -23.17
CA MET A 557 14.95 -14.20 -24.54
C MET A 557 15.93 -13.20 -25.14
N VAL A 558 16.26 -12.13 -24.41
CA VAL A 558 17.22 -11.10 -24.84
C VAL A 558 18.60 -11.70 -25.01
N LYS A 559 19.08 -12.52 -24.06
CA LYS A 559 20.39 -13.19 -24.17
C LYS A 559 20.49 -14.11 -25.38
N ARG A 560 19.45 -14.92 -25.65
CA ARG A 560 19.41 -15.77 -26.85
C ARG A 560 19.44 -14.94 -28.12
N ARG A 561 18.64 -13.87 -28.18
CA ARG A 561 18.61 -13.00 -29.35
C ARG A 561 19.92 -12.27 -29.59
N MET A 562 20.58 -11.82 -28.53
CA MET A 562 21.92 -11.22 -28.63
C MET A 562 22.93 -12.23 -29.17
N LYS A 563 22.92 -13.47 -28.68
CA LYS A 563 23.79 -14.53 -29.18
C LYS A 563 23.52 -14.85 -30.65
N GLU A 564 22.26 -14.91 -31.08
CA GLU A 564 21.91 -15.09 -32.51
C GLU A 564 22.44 -13.94 -33.37
N LEU A 565 22.35 -12.69 -32.90
CA LEU A 565 22.88 -11.54 -33.61
C LEU A 565 24.41 -11.54 -33.66
N GLU A 566 25.08 -11.97 -32.59
CA GLU A 566 26.53 -12.19 -32.55
C GLU A 566 26.97 -13.29 -33.53
N GLU A 567 26.17 -14.35 -33.70
CA GLU A 567 26.45 -15.44 -34.66
C GLU A 567 26.13 -15.05 -36.11
N LEU A 568 25.12 -14.20 -36.35
CA LEU A 568 24.70 -13.75 -37.69
C LEU A 568 25.51 -12.56 -38.22
N GLN A 569 26.05 -11.71 -37.33
CA GLN A 569 26.84 -10.54 -37.70
C GLN A 569 28.32 -10.82 -37.46
N GLU A 570 29.03 -11.28 -38.49
CA GLU A 570 30.49 -11.14 -38.59
C GLU A 570 30.85 -9.62 -38.61
N ALA A 571 31.00 -9.04 -37.41
CA ALA A 571 31.95 -7.97 -37.06
C ALA A 571 31.62 -6.45 -37.05
N GLU A 572 30.39 -5.92 -37.19
CA GLU A 572 30.23 -4.43 -37.18
C GLU A 572 29.23 -3.77 -36.23
N THR A 573 28.23 -4.45 -35.65
CA THR A 573 27.25 -3.80 -34.74
C THR A 573 27.10 -4.57 -33.43
N TRP A 574 27.20 -3.86 -32.30
CA TRP A 574 27.03 -4.48 -30.99
C TRP A 574 25.83 -3.88 -30.25
N TRP A 575 25.09 -4.74 -29.55
CA TRP A 575 23.85 -4.38 -28.88
C TRP A 575 24.02 -4.27 -27.37
N SER A 576 23.33 -3.29 -26.79
CA SER A 576 23.08 -3.19 -25.35
C SER A 576 21.59 -3.03 -25.13
N VAL A 577 20.98 -3.96 -24.39
CA VAL A 577 19.56 -3.91 -24.05
C VAL A 577 19.42 -3.60 -22.57
N ARG A 578 18.68 -2.54 -22.25
CA ARG A 578 18.40 -2.12 -20.87
C ARG A 578 16.89 -2.01 -20.66
N VAL A 579 16.37 -2.67 -19.64
CA VAL A 579 15.05 -2.35 -19.09
C VAL A 579 15.26 -1.44 -17.90
N GLN A 580 14.84 -0.18 -18.02
CA GLN A 580 14.90 0.82 -16.97
C GLN A 580 13.52 0.89 -16.28
N SER A 581 13.47 0.43 -15.04
CA SER A 581 12.29 0.55 -14.19
C SER A 581 12.33 1.86 -13.41
N THR A 582 11.18 2.51 -13.25
CA THR A 582 11.04 3.58 -12.26
C THR A 582 10.89 3.04 -10.84
N ASP A 583 10.49 1.77 -10.67
CA ASP A 583 10.35 1.16 -9.35
C ASP A 583 11.73 0.93 -8.71
N PRO A 584 12.06 1.56 -7.56
CA PRO A 584 13.34 1.34 -6.90
C PRO A 584 13.53 -0.09 -6.40
N ALA A 585 12.45 -0.88 -6.25
CA ALA A 585 12.54 -2.29 -5.89
C ALA A 585 12.87 -3.20 -7.08
N ASP A 586 12.73 -2.70 -8.32
CA ASP A 586 13.09 -3.43 -9.52
C ASP A 586 14.41 -2.91 -10.09
N PRO A 587 15.52 -3.66 -10.00
CA PRO A 587 16.81 -3.24 -10.55
C PRO A 587 16.81 -3.19 -12.09
N GLY A 588 15.69 -3.51 -12.74
CA GLY A 588 15.57 -3.58 -14.18
C GLY A 588 16.30 -4.78 -14.76
N LEU A 589 16.72 -4.65 -16.01
CA LEU A 589 17.49 -5.66 -16.75
C LEU A 589 18.61 -4.96 -17.51
N TYR A 590 19.82 -5.50 -17.47
CA TYR A 590 20.92 -5.03 -18.31
C TYR A 590 21.63 -6.23 -18.94
N VAL A 591 21.62 -6.29 -20.26
CA VAL A 591 22.35 -7.30 -21.03
C VAL A 591 23.16 -6.56 -22.09
N GLU A 592 24.45 -6.86 -22.17
CA GLU A 592 25.39 -6.27 -23.11
C GLU A 592 26.16 -7.41 -23.80
N SER A 593 26.44 -7.23 -25.09
CA SER A 593 27.25 -8.17 -25.88
C SER A 593 28.68 -8.25 -25.35
N LYS A 594 29.27 -9.45 -25.34
CA LYS A 594 30.65 -9.66 -24.86
C LYS A 594 31.61 -9.51 -26.03
N VAL A 595 32.36 -8.41 -26.08
CA VAL A 595 33.46 -8.24 -27.05
C VAL A 595 34.73 -7.83 -26.31
N ASP A 596 35.79 -8.62 -26.47
CA ASP A 596 37.14 -8.30 -25.99
C ASP A 596 37.82 -7.32 -26.96
N GLY A 597 38.20 -6.15 -26.46
CA GLY A 597 39.28 -5.31 -27.02
C GLY A 597 39.07 -4.63 -28.40
N GLN A 598 38.96 -3.29 -28.35
CA GLN A 598 39.49 -2.30 -29.30
C GLN A 598 38.79 -1.93 -30.64
N GLN A 599 37.58 -2.35 -30.96
CA GLN A 599 36.81 -1.69 -32.05
C GLN A 599 35.36 -1.33 -31.67
N GLN A 600 35.22 -0.31 -30.80
CA GLN A 600 33.92 0.30 -30.44
C GLN A 600 33.40 1.24 -31.55
N ARG A 601 33.17 0.77 -32.78
CA ARG A 601 32.70 1.68 -33.85
C ARG A 601 31.19 1.78 -34.12
N ASN A 602 30.31 0.91 -33.60
CA ASN A 602 28.84 1.11 -33.70
C ASN A 602 28.06 0.47 -32.52
N LYS A 603 27.90 1.20 -31.41
CA LYS A 603 27.02 0.78 -30.29
C LYS A 603 25.57 1.08 -30.64
N LYS A 604 24.73 0.05 -30.73
CA LYS A 604 23.26 0.22 -30.68
C LYS A 604 22.74 -0.06 -29.29
N GLN A 605 21.96 0.87 -28.75
CA GLN A 605 21.37 0.74 -27.42
C GLN A 605 19.85 0.74 -27.51
N LEU A 606 19.24 -0.34 -27.07
CA LEU A 606 17.79 -0.46 -26.92
C LEU A 606 17.42 -0.32 -25.44
N VAL A 607 16.82 0.81 -25.08
CA VAL A 607 16.27 1.04 -23.74
C VAL A 607 14.75 0.85 -23.76
N LEU A 608 14.26 -0.01 -22.88
CA LEU A 608 12.84 -0.24 -22.57
C LEU A 608 12.54 0.43 -21.23
N TYR A 609 11.52 1.27 -21.17
CA TYR A 609 11.15 2.01 -19.96
C TYR A 609 9.86 1.45 -19.39
N THR A 610 9.83 1.18 -18.09
CA THR A 610 8.64 0.60 -17.44
C THR A 610 8.39 1.21 -16.06
N ARG A 611 7.11 1.26 -15.69
CA ARG A 611 6.67 1.62 -14.32
C ARG A 611 6.33 0.41 -13.47
N SER A 612 6.15 -0.75 -14.10
CA SER A 612 5.74 -2.00 -13.46
C SER A 612 6.42 -3.21 -14.15
N TYR A 613 6.09 -4.43 -13.73
CA TYR A 613 6.53 -5.65 -14.43
C TYR A 613 5.79 -5.89 -15.77
N GLY A 614 4.98 -4.92 -16.23
CA GLY A 614 4.22 -4.97 -17.47
C GLY A 614 5.05 -5.35 -18.69
N VAL A 615 6.22 -4.73 -18.89
CA VAL A 615 7.13 -5.07 -20.02
C VAL A 615 7.51 -6.55 -20.07
N TYR A 616 7.76 -7.15 -18.91
CA TYR A 616 8.17 -8.54 -18.83
C TYR A 616 7.02 -9.50 -19.12
N THR A 617 5.85 -9.20 -18.56
CA THR A 617 4.63 -10.01 -18.75
C THR A 617 4.11 -9.92 -20.18
N ASP A 618 4.12 -8.73 -20.78
CA ASP A 618 3.68 -8.50 -22.17
C ASP A 618 4.59 -9.22 -23.17
N LEU A 619 5.92 -9.10 -23.04
CA LEU A 619 6.88 -9.79 -23.92
C LEU A 619 6.84 -11.33 -23.77
N MET A 620 6.41 -11.83 -22.61
CA MET A 620 6.19 -13.26 -22.40
C MET A 620 4.88 -13.74 -23.02
N ALA A 621 3.80 -12.96 -22.88
CA ALA A 621 2.45 -13.31 -23.28
C ALA A 621 2.14 -13.09 -24.76
N PHE A 622 2.65 -12.00 -25.35
CA PHE A 622 2.37 -11.62 -26.73
C PHE A 622 3.57 -11.95 -27.64
N ARG A 623 3.34 -12.83 -28.60
CA ARG A 623 4.34 -13.22 -29.60
C ARG A 623 3.76 -13.03 -31.00
N PRO A 624 4.51 -12.46 -31.95
CA PRO A 624 5.89 -11.95 -31.81
C PRO A 624 6.01 -10.64 -30.97
N PRO A 625 7.21 -10.20 -30.57
CA PRO A 625 7.43 -9.01 -29.73
C PRO A 625 6.81 -7.71 -30.28
N GLN A 626 6.64 -7.60 -31.60
CA GLN A 626 5.93 -6.48 -32.25
C GLN A 626 4.45 -6.42 -31.82
N LEU A 627 3.82 -7.58 -31.58
CA LEU A 627 2.47 -7.64 -31.00
C LEU A 627 2.48 -7.15 -29.55
N ALA A 628 3.51 -7.50 -28.77
CA ALA A 628 3.68 -6.98 -27.41
C ALA A 628 3.86 -5.45 -27.41
N PHE A 629 4.58 -4.91 -28.38
CA PHE A 629 4.74 -3.46 -28.54
C PHE A 629 3.40 -2.76 -28.86
N LEU A 630 2.61 -3.31 -29.78
CA LEU A 630 1.28 -2.77 -30.10
C LEU A 630 0.33 -2.80 -28.88
N VAL A 631 0.24 -3.96 -28.22
CA VAL A 631 -0.71 -4.16 -27.12
C VAL A 631 -0.21 -3.48 -25.83
N GLY A 632 1.02 -3.77 -25.41
CA GLY A 632 1.57 -3.30 -24.14
C GLY A 632 2.01 -1.84 -24.15
N SER A 633 2.71 -1.39 -25.20
CA SER A 633 3.28 -0.03 -25.27
C SER A 633 2.31 0.98 -25.89
N LEU A 634 1.76 0.71 -27.08
CA LEU A 634 0.94 1.71 -27.78
C LEU A 634 -0.49 1.82 -27.23
N THR A 635 -1.17 0.70 -27.02
CA THR A 635 -2.59 0.72 -26.63
C THR A 635 -2.78 0.78 -25.12
N ALA A 636 -2.10 -0.09 -24.36
CA ALA A 636 -2.22 -0.14 -22.92
C ALA A 636 -1.32 0.87 -22.19
N ARG A 637 -0.24 1.32 -22.84
CA ARG A 637 0.73 2.28 -22.27
C ARG A 637 1.28 1.78 -20.93
N ARG A 638 1.75 0.53 -20.88
CA ARG A 638 2.40 -0.03 -19.68
C ARG A 638 3.90 0.24 -19.65
N TRP A 639 4.52 0.27 -20.82
CA TRP A 639 5.96 0.47 -21.02
C TRP A 639 6.21 1.25 -22.32
N GLY A 640 7.44 1.73 -22.51
CA GLY A 640 7.86 2.47 -23.70
C GLY A 640 9.23 2.04 -24.20
N VAL A 641 9.62 2.53 -25.37
CA VAL A 641 10.90 2.19 -26.02
C VAL A 641 11.61 3.44 -26.48
N SER A 642 12.94 3.43 -26.36
CA SER A 642 13.82 4.49 -26.86
C SER A 642 13.71 4.73 -28.36
N SER A 643 13.69 3.66 -29.16
CA SER A 643 13.61 3.73 -30.63
C SER A 643 12.79 2.57 -31.18
N LYS A 644 11.76 2.85 -31.99
CA LYS A 644 10.93 1.81 -32.63
C LYS A 644 11.77 1.07 -33.68
N VAL A 645 12.61 1.80 -34.40
CA VAL A 645 13.49 1.24 -35.43
C VAL A 645 14.47 0.24 -34.82
N ASP A 646 15.07 0.58 -33.69
CA ASP A 646 16.01 -0.32 -33.02
C ASP A 646 15.29 -1.51 -32.36
N PHE A 647 14.07 -1.33 -31.87
CA PHE A 647 13.23 -2.42 -31.39
C PHE A 647 12.91 -3.43 -32.50
N ASP A 648 12.44 -2.93 -33.64
CA ASP A 648 12.08 -3.76 -34.80
C ASP A 648 13.32 -4.43 -35.39
N THR A 649 14.46 -3.74 -35.42
CA THR A 649 15.75 -4.32 -35.87
C THR A 649 16.20 -5.43 -34.93
N PHE A 650 16.16 -5.21 -33.62
CA PHE A 650 16.57 -6.20 -32.63
C PHE A 650 15.66 -7.44 -32.67
N PHE A 651 14.34 -7.26 -32.77
CA PHE A 651 13.36 -8.34 -32.78
C PHE A 651 12.92 -8.82 -34.18
N GLY A 652 13.62 -8.41 -35.25
CA GLY A 652 13.20 -8.65 -36.63
C GLY A 652 13.04 -10.12 -37.05
N ASN A 653 13.88 -11.03 -36.55
CA ASN A 653 13.80 -12.48 -36.87
C ASN A 653 12.95 -13.29 -35.87
N SER A 654 11.98 -12.64 -35.23
CA SER A 654 11.12 -13.31 -34.24
C SER A 654 10.17 -14.32 -34.92
N PRO A 655 9.76 -15.40 -34.21
CA PRO A 655 8.82 -16.38 -34.74
C PRO A 655 7.51 -15.74 -35.18
N CYS A 656 6.94 -16.22 -36.27
CA CYS A 656 5.75 -15.66 -36.87
C CYS A 656 4.52 -15.93 -35.98
N LEU A 657 3.48 -15.11 -36.09
CA LEU A 657 2.21 -15.30 -35.38
C LEU A 657 1.59 -16.68 -35.70
N GLY A 658 1.77 -17.17 -36.93
CA GLY A 658 1.36 -18.51 -37.36
C GLY A 658 2.06 -19.67 -36.63
N ASP A 659 3.27 -19.44 -36.09
CA ASP A 659 4.06 -20.43 -35.36
C ASP A 659 3.70 -20.48 -33.87
N VAL A 660 2.92 -19.49 -33.39
CA VAL A 660 2.49 -19.42 -32.00
C VAL A 660 1.48 -20.54 -31.71
N ARG A 661 1.75 -21.32 -30.65
CA ARG A 661 0.93 -22.44 -30.19
C ARG A 661 0.62 -22.31 -28.69
N GLY A 662 -0.25 -23.17 -28.19
CA GLY A 662 -0.53 -23.29 -26.75
C GLY A 662 -1.29 -22.09 -26.16
N VAL A 663 -0.87 -21.65 -24.97
CA VAL A 663 -1.58 -20.61 -24.21
C VAL A 663 -1.49 -19.24 -24.90
N CYS A 664 -0.34 -18.87 -25.48
CA CYS A 664 -0.19 -17.59 -26.18
C CYS A 664 -1.16 -17.47 -27.37
N ARG A 665 -1.37 -18.56 -28.13
CA ARG A 665 -2.35 -18.59 -29.24
C ARG A 665 -3.78 -18.39 -28.70
N ARG A 666 -4.13 -19.08 -27.62
CA ARG A 666 -5.45 -18.91 -26.97
C ARG A 666 -5.65 -17.49 -26.44
N GLN A 667 -4.61 -16.86 -25.90
CA GLN A 667 -4.64 -15.47 -25.44
C GLN A 667 -4.89 -14.51 -26.61
N PHE A 668 -4.23 -14.71 -27.75
CA PHE A 668 -4.45 -13.93 -28.97
C PHE A 668 -5.91 -14.05 -29.46
N GLU A 669 -6.40 -15.28 -29.63
CA GLU A 669 -7.78 -15.55 -30.05
C GLU A 669 -8.81 -14.94 -29.09
N PHE A 670 -8.54 -15.01 -27.79
CA PHE A 670 -9.40 -14.40 -26.77
C PHE A 670 -9.51 -12.87 -26.89
N LEU A 671 -8.39 -12.19 -27.18
CA LEU A 671 -8.35 -10.73 -27.35
C LEU A 671 -8.89 -10.28 -28.69
N LEU A 672 -8.72 -11.08 -29.75
CA LEU A 672 -9.32 -10.83 -31.06
C LEU A 672 -10.86 -10.82 -30.93
N GLY A 673 -11.40 -11.74 -30.15
CA GLY A 673 -12.83 -11.81 -29.86
C GLY A 673 -13.62 -12.22 -31.10
N ASN A 674 -14.59 -11.39 -31.52
CA ASN A 674 -15.45 -11.66 -32.66
C ASN A 674 -15.02 -10.91 -33.95
N GLN A 675 -13.82 -10.32 -33.96
CA GLN A 675 -13.31 -9.62 -35.13
C GLN A 675 -12.87 -10.61 -36.22
N ASP A 676 -12.89 -10.16 -37.47
CA ASP A 676 -12.42 -10.97 -38.61
C ASP A 676 -10.91 -11.18 -38.51
N GLU A 677 -10.50 -12.45 -38.36
CA GLU A 677 -9.11 -12.85 -38.23
C GLU A 677 -8.29 -12.48 -39.47
N LYS A 678 -8.88 -12.53 -40.68
CA LYS A 678 -8.16 -12.18 -41.91
C LYS A 678 -7.82 -10.69 -41.94
N LYS A 679 -8.81 -9.85 -41.68
CA LYS A 679 -8.62 -8.39 -41.61
C LYS A 679 -7.62 -8.01 -40.50
N ALA A 680 -7.70 -8.66 -39.34
CA ALA A 680 -6.76 -8.43 -38.26
C ALA A 680 -5.32 -8.82 -38.65
N HIS A 681 -5.14 -9.96 -39.32
CA HIS A 681 -3.84 -10.38 -39.84
C HIS A 681 -3.27 -9.40 -40.87
N GLU A 682 -4.08 -8.88 -41.79
CA GLU A 682 -3.65 -7.87 -42.76
C GLU A 682 -3.17 -6.58 -42.07
N LEU A 683 -3.94 -6.06 -41.10
CA LEU A 683 -3.56 -4.87 -40.33
C LEU A 683 -2.28 -5.10 -39.51
N LEU A 684 -2.17 -6.27 -38.87
CA LEU A 684 -0.97 -6.62 -38.10
C LEU A 684 0.26 -6.75 -39.01
N GLN A 685 0.12 -7.33 -40.20
CA GLN A 685 1.20 -7.44 -41.17
C GLN A 685 1.67 -6.07 -41.64
N LYS A 686 0.76 -5.13 -41.91
CA LYS A 686 1.10 -3.74 -42.25
C LYS A 686 1.85 -3.02 -41.13
N PHE A 687 1.53 -3.32 -39.87
CA PHE A 687 2.24 -2.77 -38.71
C PHE A 687 3.66 -3.35 -38.53
N GLY A 688 4.00 -4.45 -39.22
CA GLY A 688 5.29 -5.13 -39.11
C GLY A 688 5.27 -6.38 -38.23
N VAL A 689 4.09 -6.92 -37.90
CA VAL A 689 3.96 -8.22 -37.24
C VAL A 689 4.08 -9.32 -38.29
N ALA A 690 5.04 -10.23 -38.15
CA ALA A 690 5.16 -11.38 -39.03
C ALA A 690 3.98 -12.35 -38.80
N VAL A 691 3.13 -12.55 -39.81
CA VAL A 691 1.91 -13.39 -39.68
C VAL A 691 2.04 -14.78 -40.33
N ALA A 692 2.63 -14.88 -41.52
CA ALA A 692 2.72 -16.14 -42.26
C ALA A 692 3.72 -17.12 -41.64
N SER A 693 3.38 -18.40 -41.53
CA SER A 693 4.37 -19.45 -41.22
C SER A 693 5.22 -19.68 -42.46
N ALA A 694 6.53 -19.78 -42.31
CA ALA A 694 7.35 -20.37 -43.36
C ALA A 694 6.88 -21.83 -43.55
N GLU A 695 6.43 -22.19 -44.74
CA GLU A 695 6.37 -23.60 -45.14
C GLU A 695 7.81 -24.14 -45.05
N LYS A 696 8.14 -24.84 -43.96
CA LYS A 696 9.39 -25.57 -43.86
C LYS A 696 9.12 -27.03 -44.20
N GLU A 697 9.68 -27.42 -45.34
CA GLU A 697 10.06 -28.79 -45.65
C GLU A 697 10.81 -29.43 -44.47
N ASP A 698 10.61 -30.74 -44.35
CA ASP A 698 11.06 -31.64 -43.31
C ASP A 698 12.38 -31.30 -42.59
N GLY A 699 12.36 -31.50 -41.27
CA GLY A 699 13.54 -32.02 -40.57
C GLY A 699 14.43 -31.02 -39.83
N ARG A 700 13.87 -30.27 -38.86
CA ARG A 700 14.44 -29.99 -37.52
C ARG A 700 13.63 -28.90 -36.82
N ASP A 701 12.47 -29.28 -36.28
CA ASP A 701 11.80 -28.47 -35.26
C ASP A 701 12.64 -28.47 -33.99
N ALA A 702 13.52 -27.49 -33.85
CA ALA A 702 14.09 -27.12 -32.56
C ALA A 702 12.96 -26.60 -31.67
N ARG A 703 12.15 -27.52 -31.12
CA ARG A 703 11.14 -27.22 -30.10
C ARG A 703 11.84 -26.52 -28.95
N VAL A 704 11.67 -25.21 -28.84
CA VAL A 704 11.93 -24.53 -27.57
C VAL A 704 10.80 -24.96 -26.65
N LYS A 705 10.94 -26.12 -25.99
CA LYS A 705 10.04 -26.54 -24.93
C LYS A 705 10.17 -25.52 -23.81
N GLU A 706 9.16 -24.68 -23.69
CA GLU A 706 9.09 -23.71 -22.61
C GLU A 706 9.12 -24.42 -21.26
N GLY A 707 9.88 -23.87 -20.32
CA GLY A 707 9.91 -24.40 -18.96
C GLY A 707 8.51 -24.42 -18.36
N TRP A 708 8.18 -25.45 -17.59
CA TRP A 708 6.84 -25.61 -16.99
C TRP A 708 6.37 -24.38 -16.21
N ARG A 709 7.31 -23.63 -15.62
CA ARG A 709 7.04 -22.38 -14.89
C ARG A 709 6.45 -21.29 -15.80
N VAL A 710 6.99 -21.12 -17.01
CA VAL A 710 6.51 -20.13 -17.99
C VAL A 710 5.11 -20.49 -18.45
N ASN A 711 4.89 -21.76 -18.82
CA ASN A 711 3.58 -22.23 -19.25
C ASN A 711 2.53 -22.09 -18.13
N THR A 712 2.88 -22.40 -16.88
CA THR A 712 1.98 -22.20 -15.74
C THR A 712 1.68 -20.72 -15.50
N ALA A 713 2.68 -19.83 -15.58
CA ALA A 713 2.47 -18.39 -15.43
C ALA A 713 1.55 -17.83 -16.54
N LEU A 714 1.78 -18.22 -17.79
CA LEU A 714 0.93 -17.88 -18.93
C LEU A 714 -0.50 -18.40 -18.75
N TRP A 715 -0.65 -19.67 -18.32
CA TRP A 715 -1.95 -20.28 -18.11
C TRP A 715 -2.74 -19.59 -17.00
N LEU A 716 -2.09 -19.27 -15.87
CA LEU A 716 -2.71 -18.50 -14.79
C LEU A 716 -3.15 -17.11 -15.27
N GLY A 717 -2.31 -16.41 -16.05
CA GLY A 717 -2.65 -15.12 -16.64
C GLY A 717 -3.85 -15.20 -17.60
N PHE A 718 -3.87 -16.20 -18.49
CA PHE A 718 -4.98 -16.44 -19.41
C PHE A 718 -6.28 -16.76 -18.66
N VAL A 719 -6.23 -17.69 -17.70
CA VAL A 719 -7.41 -18.06 -16.89
C VAL A 719 -7.92 -16.85 -16.12
N ALA A 720 -7.04 -16.02 -15.55
CA ALA A 720 -7.43 -14.80 -14.87
C ALA A 720 -8.14 -13.82 -15.82
N ALA A 721 -7.59 -13.57 -17.02
CA ALA A 721 -8.18 -12.68 -18.01
C ALA A 721 -9.55 -13.17 -18.52
N VAL A 722 -9.69 -14.48 -18.78
CA VAL A 722 -10.95 -15.09 -19.21
C VAL A 722 -11.98 -15.05 -18.07
N ALA A 723 -11.57 -15.39 -16.85
CA ALA A 723 -12.42 -15.33 -15.68
C ALA A 723 -12.90 -13.90 -15.43
N GLU A 724 -12.01 -12.90 -15.52
CA GLU A 724 -12.36 -11.48 -15.42
C GLU A 724 -13.42 -11.12 -16.47
N LYS A 725 -13.19 -11.34 -17.77
CA LYS A 725 -14.18 -11.03 -18.82
C LYS A 725 -15.52 -11.75 -18.61
N LYS A 726 -15.50 -13.04 -18.26
CA LYS A 726 -16.73 -13.83 -18.05
C LYS A 726 -17.50 -13.41 -16.80
N ILE A 727 -16.81 -13.22 -15.68
CA ILE A 727 -17.43 -12.78 -14.42
C ILE A 727 -17.99 -11.38 -14.61
N PHE A 728 -17.23 -10.46 -15.21
CA PHE A 728 -17.71 -9.11 -15.46
C PHE A 728 -18.87 -9.08 -16.47
N GLY A 729 -18.81 -9.88 -17.53
CA GLY A 729 -19.91 -10.02 -18.49
C GLY A 729 -21.17 -10.60 -17.84
N TRP A 730 -21.03 -11.64 -17.03
CA TRP A 730 -22.14 -12.27 -16.30
C TRP A 730 -22.77 -11.33 -15.27
N LEU A 731 -21.94 -10.56 -14.57
CA LEU A 731 -22.40 -9.57 -13.59
C LEU A 731 -22.97 -8.30 -14.26
N GLY A 732 -22.76 -8.09 -15.57
CA GLY A 732 -23.15 -6.85 -16.26
C GLY A 732 -22.32 -5.63 -15.83
N ALA A 733 -21.06 -5.87 -15.46
CA ALA A 733 -20.15 -4.83 -14.99
C ALA A 733 -19.67 -3.92 -16.13
N ARG A 734 -19.47 -2.63 -15.84
CA ARG A 734 -19.18 -1.58 -16.85
C ARG A 734 -17.88 -0.85 -16.56
N TYR A 735 -16.96 -0.91 -17.52
CA TYR A 735 -15.75 -0.09 -17.47
C TYR A 735 -16.00 1.27 -18.09
N VAL A 736 -15.18 2.24 -17.70
CA VAL A 736 -15.06 3.49 -18.45
C VAL A 736 -14.53 3.14 -19.85
N LYS A 737 -15.23 3.62 -20.88
CA LYS A 737 -14.90 3.35 -22.28
C LYS A 737 -13.42 3.61 -22.56
N GLY A 738 -12.75 2.63 -23.14
CA GLY A 738 -11.33 2.69 -23.48
C GLY A 738 -10.40 2.11 -22.41
N THR A 739 -10.92 1.69 -21.25
CA THR A 739 -10.13 1.06 -20.17
C THR A 739 -10.38 -0.44 -20.03
N GLU A 740 -11.16 -1.05 -20.92
CA GLU A 740 -11.48 -2.49 -20.89
C GLU A 740 -10.23 -3.33 -21.21
N PRO A 741 -9.79 -4.24 -20.31
CA PRO A 741 -8.59 -5.05 -20.55
C PRO A 741 -8.70 -6.01 -21.75
N TRP A 742 -9.88 -6.58 -21.98
CA TRP A 742 -10.11 -7.55 -23.07
C TRP A 742 -10.33 -6.92 -24.45
N LEU A 743 -10.28 -5.58 -24.56
CA LEU A 743 -10.38 -4.86 -25.85
C LEU A 743 -9.04 -4.23 -26.28
N GLU A 744 -7.93 -4.54 -25.60
CA GLU A 744 -6.61 -3.97 -25.91
C GLU A 744 -6.18 -4.20 -27.36
N LEU A 745 -6.27 -5.45 -27.86
CA LEU A 745 -5.92 -5.78 -29.24
C LEU A 745 -6.84 -5.06 -30.24
N GLN A 746 -8.13 -4.98 -29.96
CA GLN A 746 -9.08 -4.30 -30.85
C GLN A 746 -8.79 -2.79 -30.93
N ARG A 747 -8.39 -2.17 -29.81
CA ARG A 747 -7.90 -0.78 -29.82
C ARG A 747 -6.60 -0.65 -30.62
N GLY A 748 -5.74 -1.65 -30.60
CA GLY A 748 -4.52 -1.70 -31.41
C GLY A 748 -4.79 -1.77 -32.90
N LEU A 749 -5.73 -2.62 -33.31
CA LEU A 749 -6.17 -2.70 -34.71
C LEU A 749 -6.77 -1.36 -35.16
N LYS A 750 -7.63 -0.74 -34.34
CA LYS A 750 -8.19 0.58 -34.63
C LYS A 750 -7.11 1.66 -34.71
N TYR A 751 -6.10 1.61 -33.85
CA TYR A 751 -4.98 2.54 -33.90
C TYR A 751 -4.21 2.45 -35.22
N ILE A 752 -4.03 1.24 -35.77
CA ILE A 752 -3.41 1.04 -37.08
C ILE A 752 -4.29 1.65 -38.19
N GLU A 753 -5.62 1.42 -38.15
CA GLU A 753 -6.56 2.04 -39.09
C GLU A 753 -6.50 3.57 -39.04
N ASP A 754 -6.53 4.16 -37.84
CA ASP A 754 -6.44 5.62 -37.64
C ASP A 754 -5.10 6.21 -38.13
N LEU A 755 -4.01 5.43 -38.12
CA LEU A 755 -2.72 5.83 -38.69
C LEU A 755 -2.76 5.84 -40.22
N GLU A 756 -3.35 4.82 -40.84
CA GLU A 756 -3.51 4.76 -42.31
C GLU A 756 -4.35 5.93 -42.81
N ASP A 757 -5.43 6.27 -42.11
CA ASP A 757 -6.29 7.39 -42.50
C ASP A 757 -5.53 8.72 -42.41
N LYS A 758 -4.68 8.91 -41.40
CA LYS A 758 -3.83 10.10 -41.29
C LYS A 758 -2.77 10.16 -42.39
N GLU A 759 -2.15 9.04 -42.74
CA GLU A 759 -1.17 8.99 -43.83
C GLU A 759 -1.82 9.29 -45.18
N LYS A 760 -3.01 8.74 -45.46
CA LYS A 760 -3.79 9.07 -46.66
C LYS A 760 -4.18 10.54 -46.74
N VAL A 761 -4.60 11.13 -45.61
CA VAL A 761 -4.90 12.57 -45.52
C VAL A 761 -3.64 13.41 -45.78
N ASN A 762 -2.51 13.05 -45.20
CA ASN A 762 -1.23 13.75 -45.40
C ASN A 762 -0.70 13.61 -46.84
N ASN A 763 -0.96 12.48 -47.49
CA ASN A 763 -0.58 12.22 -48.88
C ASN A 763 -1.58 12.79 -49.90
N GLY A 764 -2.67 13.43 -49.45
CA GLY A 764 -3.68 14.03 -50.34
C GLY A 764 -4.59 13.03 -51.06
N GLU A 765 -4.65 11.78 -50.57
CA GLU A 765 -5.44 10.69 -51.16
C GLU A 765 -6.84 10.56 -50.54
N ALA A 766 -7.16 11.38 -49.53
CA ALA A 766 -8.49 11.42 -48.92
C ALA A 766 -9.44 12.26 -49.79
N SER A 767 -10.56 11.67 -50.22
CA SER A 767 -11.63 12.31 -51.00
C SER A 767 -12.63 13.04 -50.13
#